data_AF-A0A949EFI0-F1
#
_entry.id   AF-A0A949EFI0-F1
#
_cell.length_a   1.000
_cell.length_b   1.000
_cell.length_c   1.000
_cell.angle_alpha   90.00
_cell.angle_beta   90.00
_cell.angle_gamma   90.00
#
_symmetry.space_group_name_H-M   'P 1'
#
loop_
_entity.id
_entity.type
_entity.pdbx_description
1 polymer ?
#
loop_
_entity_poly.entity_id
_entity_poly.type
_entity_poly.pdbx_seq_one_letter_code
_entity_poly.pdbx_strand_id
1 'polypeptide(L)'
;MTLVNHFLPHCPRLRLFSRRLTGRRRSVSQVDFAGVVHYNSGMKKAIYLIVLSILLAAGSAGQEGQRGKKREFAEAEKTVYKELDGKYRNWLDMITHITYVEERKVFLKLTNDRDRDAFINIFWLQRDPTPGTPANEFKTEIETRFAYVNDFFKRGSTRPGWMTDQGRIYMILGKPNTQERFDEKAGLYPVQVWYYYGDASLGLPTYFNVVFYKRHGGGEWKLYNPALDGPASLLIQDSPMDMDNNVAIYNKIYELAPTLAGPAISMIPNEMTENYRPSLRNNFIMASIFESPTKRLNLSYATNFLKYKGYVNIESSANFIESYNLVSVTREARYGCDFVNVSVRPKKLSLGFNEDEDKYFFNLNLNVSLRKGETIIYQYVKNFEFYFAPDKVQGLEGGGVVVHDSFPVIPGDYLLVVFIENSVGKEFSYFDHAIHVPLPGQKPFLANPILGYKQEIENSNFFHTYKFFNKVLSVDIDKTFGLSDVPHLLVGVYDLTREVWEKGEVEIELRGLNERFKFSRTVRQSLNEQPFAKDMHMILALDKKDLRSDYYELTLRLRAPGGALLDSKKTDFTISPIQKIAHPIETYKQVMVDNPYFFNYAQGQQFEGIGNLEKAELYFAKSVQDNPDFAEGYVAQFTLANRLKKFSQVLAVVENLNKFDKFAFDYHLIKGSALFGLDRFEPALDELLKANKIYNSDIRVLNLIGFSFFKLNDMEEALKAFEASLVLNGKQPQVDRIIAEIKARTSQNKGGQKGKVK
;
A
#
# COMPACT_ATOMS: atom_id res chain seq x y z
N MET A 1 -11.98 -40.76 -0.77
CA MET A 1 -10.51 -40.91 -0.68
C MET A 1 -9.97 -40.49 -2.05
N THR A 2 -9.74 -39.21 -2.29
CA THR A 2 -8.53 -38.45 -1.92
C THR A 2 -8.88 -36.95 -1.97
N LEU A 3 -8.79 -36.21 -0.85
CA LEU A 3 -8.74 -34.72 -0.75
C LEU A 3 -8.99 -34.25 0.71
N VAL A 4 -8.13 -34.60 1.67
CA VAL A 4 -8.17 -33.99 3.03
C VAL A 4 -6.77 -33.78 3.67
N ASN A 5 -5.66 -34.13 3.01
CA ASN A 5 -4.33 -34.05 3.66
C ASN A 5 -3.41 -32.95 3.12
N HIS A 6 -3.89 -31.72 2.97
CA HIS A 6 -3.04 -30.52 2.91
C HIS A 6 -3.74 -29.42 3.71
N PHE A 7 -2.97 -28.70 4.55
CA PHE A 7 -3.36 -27.64 5.51
C PHE A 7 -3.65 -28.10 6.94
N LEU A 8 -2.57 -28.26 7.73
CA LEU A 8 -2.35 -27.71 9.07
C LEU A 8 -1.01 -28.24 9.63
N PRO A 9 0.08 -27.46 9.68
CA PRO A 9 1.26 -27.85 10.44
C PRO A 9 1.13 -27.38 11.91
N HIS A 10 1.50 -28.28 12.83
CA HIS A 10 1.71 -28.08 14.28
C HIS A 10 0.54 -28.37 15.23
N CYS A 11 0.42 -29.64 15.62
CA CYS A 11 0.02 -30.00 16.99
C CYS A 11 0.78 -31.27 17.45
N PRO A 12 1.58 -31.23 18.53
CA PRO A 12 2.48 -32.31 18.91
C PRO A 12 1.79 -33.29 19.87
N ARG A 13 0.94 -34.19 19.37
CA ARG A 13 0.43 -35.36 20.13
C ARG A 13 -0.10 -36.41 19.16
N LEU A 14 0.79 -37.22 18.59
CA LEU A 14 0.52 -38.55 18.00
C LEU A 14 1.83 -39.09 17.37
N ARG A 15 2.82 -39.34 18.23
CA ARG A 15 3.89 -40.31 17.96
C ARG A 15 3.66 -41.45 18.94
N LEU A 16 3.17 -42.58 18.46
CA LEU A 16 3.30 -43.95 18.99
C LEU A 16 2.26 -44.83 18.28
N PHE A 17 2.60 -46.09 18.01
CA PHE A 17 1.96 -47.07 17.11
C PHE A 17 2.40 -46.97 15.65
N SER A 18 3.64 -47.35 15.35
CA SER A 18 4.08 -48.72 14.96
C SER A 18 3.97 -48.92 13.43
N ARG A 19 5.04 -48.78 12.64
CA ARG A 19 6.14 -49.76 12.51
C ARG A 19 5.65 -51.20 12.68
N ARG A 20 5.12 -51.80 11.60
CA ARG A 20 5.34 -53.21 11.22
C ARG A 20 4.80 -53.47 9.82
N LEU A 21 5.54 -54.29 9.08
CA LEU A 21 5.22 -54.92 7.79
C LEU A 21 5.59 -54.13 6.52
N THR A 22 6.90 -54.07 6.31
CA THR A 22 7.54 -54.21 4.99
C THR A 22 7.19 -55.55 4.32
N GLY A 23 6.94 -55.58 3.00
CA GLY A 23 7.17 -56.81 2.23
C GLY A 23 6.42 -56.99 0.90
N ARG A 24 7.18 -56.86 -0.20
CA ARG A 24 7.11 -57.57 -1.50
C ARG A 24 6.17 -57.12 -2.65
N ARG A 25 6.83 -57.13 -3.83
CA ARG A 25 6.43 -56.81 -5.21
C ARG A 25 5.61 -57.91 -5.91
N ARG A 26 5.06 -57.50 -7.08
CA ARG A 26 4.63 -58.22 -8.31
C ARG A 26 3.12 -58.49 -8.38
N SER A 27 2.40 -58.48 -9.51
CA SER A 27 2.49 -57.94 -10.88
C SER A 27 1.32 -58.57 -11.67
N VAL A 28 0.59 -57.79 -12.47
CA VAL A 28 -0.02 -58.17 -13.78
C VAL A 28 -1.34 -58.99 -13.82
N SER A 29 -2.41 -58.26 -14.23
CA SER A 29 -3.48 -58.49 -15.25
C SER A 29 -4.50 -59.66 -15.28
N GLN A 30 -5.76 -59.25 -15.56
CA GLN A 30 -6.86 -59.91 -16.32
C GLN A 30 -7.45 -61.21 -15.72
N VAL A 31 -8.76 -61.45 -15.61
CA VAL A 31 -9.88 -61.34 -16.57
C VAL A 31 -11.23 -61.21 -15.82
N ASP A 32 -12.19 -60.52 -16.43
CA ASP A 32 -13.60 -60.40 -16.06
C ASP A 32 -14.34 -61.73 -15.88
N PHE A 33 -15.35 -61.79 -15.00
CA PHE A 33 -16.72 -62.19 -15.37
C PHE A 33 -17.70 -61.86 -14.25
N ALA A 34 -18.73 -61.09 -14.60
CA ALA A 34 -19.81 -60.66 -13.73
C ALA A 34 -20.68 -61.83 -13.25
N GLY A 35 -21.17 -61.75 -12.00
CA GLY A 35 -22.15 -62.72 -11.50
C GLY A 35 -22.58 -62.53 -10.04
N VAL A 36 -23.49 -61.57 -9.82
CA VAL A 36 -24.51 -61.53 -8.76
C VAL A 36 -24.08 -61.12 -7.34
N VAL A 37 -24.46 -59.88 -6.99
CA VAL A 37 -24.52 -59.33 -5.62
C VAL A 37 -25.98 -59.33 -5.14
N HIS A 38 -26.22 -59.92 -3.97
CA HIS A 38 -27.21 -59.39 -3.03
C HIS A 38 -26.52 -59.21 -1.68
N TYR A 39 -26.38 -57.95 -1.24
CA TYR A 39 -25.93 -57.63 0.12
C TYR A 39 -26.65 -56.39 0.67
N ASN A 40 -26.99 -56.47 1.95
CA ASN A 40 -28.06 -55.79 2.68
C ASN A 40 -28.06 -54.24 2.69
N SER A 41 -29.25 -53.65 2.50
CA SER A 41 -29.52 -52.20 2.39
C SER A 41 -29.77 -51.47 3.72
N GLY A 42 -29.91 -52.18 4.85
CA GLY A 42 -30.24 -51.58 6.15
C GLY A 42 -29.09 -50.84 6.84
N MET A 43 -27.87 -51.37 6.75
CA MET A 43 -26.71 -50.82 7.47
C MET A 43 -26.18 -49.53 6.84
N LYS A 44 -26.35 -49.36 5.51
CA LYS A 44 -26.02 -48.11 4.80
C LYS A 44 -26.95 -46.97 5.17
N LYS A 45 -28.25 -47.21 5.38
CA LYS A 45 -29.19 -46.14 5.80
C LYS A 45 -28.89 -45.61 7.20
N ALA A 46 -28.49 -46.47 8.14
CA ALA A 46 -28.13 -46.05 9.50
C ALA A 46 -26.81 -45.24 9.54
N ILE A 47 -25.78 -45.68 8.82
CA ILE A 47 -24.51 -44.95 8.73
C ILE A 47 -24.69 -43.63 7.95
N TYR A 48 -25.51 -43.63 6.91
CA TYR A 48 -25.81 -42.40 6.15
C TYR A 48 -26.60 -41.39 6.99
N LEU A 49 -27.57 -41.83 7.81
CA LEU A 49 -28.31 -40.94 8.72
C LEU A 49 -27.41 -40.37 9.84
N ILE A 50 -26.49 -41.17 10.38
CA ILE A 50 -25.54 -40.70 11.41
C ILE A 50 -24.54 -39.72 10.80
N VAL A 51 -23.97 -40.03 9.62
CA VAL A 51 -23.04 -39.13 8.92
C VAL A 51 -23.76 -37.86 8.44
N LEU A 52 -25.02 -37.93 7.99
CA LEU A 52 -25.82 -36.77 7.60
C LEU A 52 -26.18 -35.90 8.82
N SER A 53 -26.48 -36.50 9.98
CA SER A 53 -26.73 -35.75 11.22
C SER A 53 -25.48 -35.06 11.77
N ILE A 54 -24.31 -35.70 11.66
CA ILE A 54 -23.01 -35.10 12.03
C ILE A 54 -22.59 -34.02 11.02
N LEU A 55 -22.88 -34.19 9.73
CA LEU A 55 -22.66 -33.17 8.70
C LEU A 55 -23.63 -31.98 8.82
N LEU A 56 -24.88 -32.21 9.22
CA LEU A 56 -25.85 -31.15 9.51
C LEU A 56 -25.48 -30.39 10.79
N ALA A 57 -25.00 -31.07 11.84
CA ALA A 57 -24.52 -30.45 13.08
C ALA A 57 -23.17 -29.70 12.90
N ALA A 58 -22.27 -30.20 12.05
CA ALA A 58 -21.03 -29.51 11.69
C ALA A 58 -21.28 -28.33 10.74
N GLY A 59 -22.29 -28.42 9.87
CA GLY A 59 -22.77 -27.32 9.04
C GLY A 59 -23.42 -26.19 9.84
N SER A 60 -24.19 -26.52 10.88
CA SER A 60 -24.80 -25.52 11.78
C SER A 60 -23.77 -24.86 12.71
N ALA A 61 -22.81 -25.62 13.26
CA ALA A 61 -21.75 -25.07 14.12
C ALA A 61 -20.71 -24.22 13.35
N GLY A 62 -20.40 -24.60 12.10
CA GLY A 62 -19.56 -23.80 11.20
C GLY A 62 -20.23 -22.51 10.71
N GLN A 63 -21.57 -22.52 10.54
CA GLN A 63 -22.36 -21.33 10.25
C GLN A 63 -22.58 -20.43 11.47
N GLU A 64 -22.69 -20.98 12.69
CA GLU A 64 -22.77 -20.20 13.93
C GLU A 64 -21.46 -19.51 14.29
N GLY A 65 -20.30 -20.16 14.12
CA GLY A 65 -18.99 -19.54 14.33
C GLY A 65 -18.67 -18.40 13.35
N GLN A 66 -19.14 -18.50 12.09
CA GLN A 66 -19.03 -17.42 11.10
C GLN A 66 -20.12 -16.34 11.27
N ARG A 67 -21.34 -16.69 11.69
CA ARG A 67 -22.40 -15.72 12.06
C ARG A 67 -22.05 -14.95 13.32
N GLY A 68 -21.42 -15.57 14.31
CA GLY A 68 -20.92 -14.95 15.54
C GLY A 68 -19.87 -13.89 15.23
N LYS A 69 -18.83 -14.23 14.45
CA LYS A 69 -17.82 -13.25 14.01
C LYS A 69 -18.39 -12.13 13.14
N LYS A 70 -19.38 -12.40 12.25
CA LYS A 70 -20.08 -11.36 11.48
C LYS A 70 -20.97 -10.47 12.35
N ARG A 71 -21.60 -11.00 13.40
CA ARG A 71 -22.45 -10.24 14.35
C ARG A 71 -21.62 -9.36 15.28
N GLU A 72 -20.55 -9.91 15.85
CA GLU A 72 -19.64 -9.20 16.77
C GLU A 72 -18.96 -8.01 16.07
N PHE A 73 -18.52 -8.18 14.81
CA PHE A 73 -18.00 -7.08 14.00
C PHE A 73 -19.06 -6.00 13.70
N ALA A 74 -20.30 -6.39 13.40
CA ALA A 74 -21.39 -5.45 13.13
C ALA A 74 -21.85 -4.68 14.38
N GLU A 75 -21.65 -5.25 15.57
CA GLU A 75 -21.96 -4.62 16.85
C GLU A 75 -20.85 -3.65 17.28
N ALA A 76 -19.58 -4.04 17.13
CA ALA A 76 -18.43 -3.16 17.35
C ALA A 76 -18.47 -1.92 16.43
N GLU A 77 -18.78 -2.09 15.14
CA GLU A 77 -18.94 -0.96 14.20
C GLU A 77 -20.07 0.00 14.60
N LYS A 78 -21.16 -0.53 15.17
CA LYS A 78 -22.27 0.29 15.70
C LYS A 78 -21.88 1.08 16.93
N THR A 79 -21.08 0.50 17.82
CA THR A 79 -20.57 1.19 19.02
C THR A 79 -19.66 2.33 18.61
N VAL A 80 -18.66 2.08 17.78
CA VAL A 80 -17.75 3.11 17.26
C VAL A 80 -18.52 4.20 16.54
N TYR A 81 -19.49 3.85 15.68
CA TYR A 81 -20.32 4.84 14.99
C TYR A 81 -21.07 5.76 15.97
N LYS A 82 -21.58 5.25 17.10
CA LYS A 82 -22.29 6.08 18.10
C LYS A 82 -21.37 7.05 18.82
N GLU A 83 -20.11 6.71 18.99
CA GLU A 83 -19.07 7.50 19.66
C GLU A 83 -18.46 8.58 18.75
N LEU A 84 -18.64 8.50 17.43
CA LEU A 84 -18.16 9.50 16.49
C LEU A 84 -18.81 10.88 16.72
N ASP A 85 -18.02 11.93 16.48
CA ASP A 85 -18.54 13.30 16.43
C ASP A 85 -19.69 13.44 15.41
N GLY A 86 -20.59 14.41 15.67
CA GLY A 86 -21.76 14.67 14.83
C GLY A 86 -21.42 14.88 13.35
N LYS A 87 -20.32 15.58 13.04
CA LYS A 87 -19.84 15.81 11.67
C LYS A 87 -19.57 14.50 10.93
N TYR A 88 -18.86 13.56 11.57
CA TYR A 88 -18.45 12.30 10.95
C TYR A 88 -19.59 11.31 10.81
N ARG A 89 -20.52 11.29 11.77
CA ARG A 89 -21.75 10.50 11.65
C ARG A 89 -22.61 10.98 10.50
N ASN A 90 -22.83 12.29 10.39
CA ASN A 90 -23.61 12.87 9.30
C ASN A 90 -22.97 12.58 7.93
N TRP A 91 -21.64 12.69 7.83
CA TRP A 91 -20.93 12.32 6.61
C TRP A 91 -21.12 10.84 6.25
N LEU A 92 -20.97 9.91 7.21
CA LEU A 92 -21.21 8.48 6.99
C LEU A 92 -22.65 8.18 6.54
N ASP A 93 -23.64 8.81 7.17
CA ASP A 93 -25.04 8.67 6.80
C ASP A 93 -25.28 9.11 5.35
N MET A 94 -24.69 10.24 4.97
CA MET A 94 -24.80 10.79 3.62
C MET A 94 -24.22 9.86 2.55
N ILE A 95 -23.06 9.25 2.80
CA ILE A 95 -22.39 8.41 1.81
C ILE A 95 -22.83 6.95 1.83
N THR A 96 -23.74 6.55 2.73
CA THR A 96 -24.05 5.13 3.00
C THR A 96 -24.42 4.33 1.75
N HIS A 97 -25.09 4.95 0.77
CA HIS A 97 -25.53 4.26 -0.45
C HIS A 97 -24.57 4.39 -1.63
N ILE A 98 -23.46 5.12 -1.48
CA ILE A 98 -22.46 5.37 -2.53
C ILE A 98 -21.04 4.93 -2.14
N THR A 99 -20.89 4.32 -0.97
CA THR A 99 -19.61 3.87 -0.40
C THR A 99 -19.48 2.35 -0.42
N TYR A 100 -18.24 1.88 -0.50
CA TYR A 100 -17.88 0.50 -0.23
C TYR A 100 -17.96 0.16 1.26
N VAL A 101 -18.25 -1.10 1.54
CA VAL A 101 -18.19 -1.65 2.90
C VAL A 101 -16.78 -1.50 3.48
N GLU A 102 -15.75 -1.68 2.67
CA GLU A 102 -14.34 -1.57 3.05
C GLU A 102 -13.93 -0.13 3.35
N GLU A 103 -14.40 0.86 2.58
CA GLU A 103 -14.18 2.29 2.87
C GLU A 103 -14.74 2.64 4.25
N ARG A 104 -15.99 2.24 4.52
CA ARG A 104 -16.63 2.44 5.82
C ARG A 104 -15.84 1.78 6.95
N LYS A 105 -15.40 0.53 6.76
CA LYS A 105 -14.58 -0.21 7.75
C LYS A 105 -13.26 0.48 8.04
N VAL A 106 -12.60 1.01 7.01
CA VAL A 106 -11.34 1.73 7.16
C VAL A 106 -11.58 3.03 7.93
N PHE A 107 -12.61 3.80 7.57
CA PHE A 107 -12.96 5.03 8.24
C PHE A 107 -13.25 4.83 9.74
N LEU A 108 -14.01 3.79 10.08
CA LEU A 108 -14.34 3.45 11.48
C LEU A 108 -13.11 3.01 12.29
N LYS A 109 -12.02 2.57 11.66
CA LYS A 109 -10.76 2.24 12.35
C LYS A 109 -9.87 3.46 12.62
N LEU A 110 -10.22 4.63 12.08
CA LEU A 110 -9.46 5.86 12.30
C LEU A 110 -9.71 6.38 13.70
N THR A 111 -8.63 6.71 14.42
CA THR A 111 -8.67 7.07 15.84
C THR A 111 -8.66 8.57 16.09
N ASN A 112 -8.18 9.38 15.14
CA ASN A 112 -8.09 10.84 15.26
C ASN A 112 -8.81 11.56 14.11
N ASP A 113 -9.15 12.82 14.34
CA ASP A 113 -9.95 13.64 13.43
C ASP A 113 -9.18 14.07 12.17
N ARG A 114 -7.87 14.29 12.29
CA ARG A 114 -7.00 14.62 11.15
C ARG A 114 -7.04 13.51 10.09
N ASP A 115 -6.88 12.25 10.51
CA ASP A 115 -6.91 11.09 9.64
C ASP A 115 -8.31 10.93 9.00
N ARG A 116 -9.38 11.20 9.77
CA ARG A 116 -10.76 11.15 9.25
C ARG A 116 -10.99 12.22 8.19
N ASP A 117 -10.58 13.45 8.43
CA ASP A 117 -10.71 14.55 7.48
C ASP A 117 -9.91 14.28 6.21
N ALA A 118 -8.69 13.74 6.35
CA ALA A 118 -7.87 13.30 5.25
C ALA A 118 -8.54 12.19 4.43
N PHE A 119 -9.14 11.19 5.10
CA PHE A 119 -9.89 10.13 4.41
C PHE A 119 -11.11 10.68 3.66
N ILE A 120 -11.86 11.60 4.26
CA ILE A 120 -13.02 12.25 3.64
C ILE A 120 -12.60 13.01 2.39
N ASN A 121 -11.48 13.72 2.45
CA ASN A 121 -10.96 14.45 1.30
C ASN A 121 -10.63 13.50 0.14
N ILE A 122 -9.87 12.43 0.40
CA ILE A 122 -9.55 11.43 -0.63
C ILE A 122 -10.83 10.76 -1.16
N PHE A 123 -11.79 10.42 -0.29
CA PHE A 123 -13.04 9.79 -0.70
C PHE A 123 -13.78 10.59 -1.79
N TRP A 124 -13.82 11.91 -1.66
CA TRP A 124 -14.44 12.80 -2.64
C TRP A 124 -13.59 12.98 -3.88
N LEU A 125 -12.28 13.14 -3.74
CA LEU A 125 -11.35 13.28 -4.87
C LEU A 125 -11.38 12.06 -5.79
N GLN A 126 -11.52 10.86 -5.25
CA GLN A 126 -11.69 9.62 -6.04
C GLN A 126 -13.00 9.58 -6.84
N ARG A 127 -13.97 10.45 -6.51
CA ARG A 127 -15.28 10.55 -7.15
C ARG A 127 -15.48 11.88 -7.87
N ASP A 128 -14.41 12.65 -8.07
CA ASP A 128 -14.45 13.94 -8.73
C ASP A 128 -14.54 13.76 -10.26
N PRO A 129 -15.63 14.21 -10.91
CA PRO A 129 -15.75 14.14 -12.36
C PRO A 129 -14.88 15.18 -13.07
N THR A 130 -14.50 16.29 -12.39
CA THR A 130 -13.67 17.35 -12.97
C THR A 130 -12.49 17.74 -12.05
N PRO A 131 -11.47 16.86 -11.88
CA PRO A 131 -10.36 17.11 -10.94
C PRO A 131 -9.55 18.40 -11.17
N GLY A 132 -9.73 19.05 -12.32
CA GLY A 132 -9.11 20.34 -12.67
C GLY A 132 -9.86 21.57 -12.17
N THR A 133 -11.07 21.43 -11.61
CA THR A 133 -11.82 22.54 -11.03
C THR A 133 -11.66 22.56 -9.50
N PRO A 134 -11.75 23.74 -8.83
CA PRO A 134 -11.66 23.81 -7.37
C PRO A 134 -12.82 23.16 -6.62
N ALA A 135 -13.94 22.84 -7.29
CA ALA A 135 -15.18 22.42 -6.67
C ALA A 135 -15.61 21.05 -7.22
N ASN A 136 -15.76 20.07 -6.33
CA ASN A 136 -16.24 18.75 -6.71
C ASN A 136 -17.77 18.77 -6.92
N GLU A 137 -18.21 18.67 -8.18
CA GLU A 137 -19.64 18.74 -8.52
C GLU A 137 -20.41 17.54 -7.98
N PHE A 138 -19.80 16.34 -8.00
CA PHE A 138 -20.43 15.12 -7.51
C PHE A 138 -20.70 15.19 -6.00
N LYS A 139 -19.76 15.72 -5.22
CA LYS A 139 -19.94 15.97 -3.79
C LYS A 139 -21.12 16.92 -3.55
N THR A 140 -21.15 18.04 -4.27
CA THR A 140 -22.21 19.05 -4.15
C THR A 140 -23.59 18.46 -4.49
N GLU A 141 -23.63 17.61 -5.52
CA GLU A 141 -24.84 16.90 -5.92
C GLU A 141 -25.32 15.94 -4.81
N ILE A 142 -24.42 15.14 -4.24
CA ILE A 142 -24.76 14.20 -3.16
C ILE A 142 -25.24 14.94 -1.91
N GLU A 143 -24.61 16.06 -1.55
CA GLU A 143 -25.06 16.92 -0.45
C GLU A 143 -26.49 17.44 -0.70
N THR A 144 -26.76 17.89 -1.94
CA THR A 144 -28.09 18.35 -2.36
C THR A 144 -29.12 17.23 -2.31
N ARG A 145 -28.79 16.04 -2.82
CA ARG A 145 -29.66 14.85 -2.77
C ARG A 145 -29.95 14.46 -1.32
N PHE A 146 -28.95 14.49 -0.44
CA PHE A 146 -29.09 14.11 0.96
C PHE A 146 -30.02 15.06 1.73
N ALA A 147 -29.91 16.36 1.50
CA ALA A 147 -30.86 17.33 2.05
C ALA A 147 -32.28 17.06 1.54
N TYR A 148 -32.44 16.92 0.21
CA TYR A 148 -33.74 16.66 -0.41
C TYR A 148 -34.43 15.41 0.15
N VAL A 149 -33.74 14.27 0.22
CA VAL A 149 -34.37 13.03 0.69
C VAL A 149 -34.83 13.16 2.14
N ASN A 150 -34.10 13.88 3.00
CA ASN A 150 -34.45 14.07 4.40
C ASN A 150 -35.61 15.04 4.62
N ASP A 151 -35.84 15.98 3.71
CA ASP A 151 -36.97 16.90 3.75
C ASP A 151 -38.26 16.30 3.16
N PHE A 152 -38.13 15.54 2.07
CA PHE A 152 -39.27 15.06 1.28
C PHE A 152 -39.66 13.62 1.62
N PHE A 153 -38.69 12.70 1.75
CA PHE A 153 -38.98 11.27 1.95
C PHE A 153 -39.04 10.84 3.42
N LYS A 154 -38.72 11.72 4.37
CA LYS A 154 -38.99 11.48 5.80
C LYS A 154 -40.49 11.50 6.13
N ARG A 155 -41.31 12.17 5.31
CA ARG A 155 -42.75 12.34 5.55
C ARG A 155 -43.46 10.98 5.53
N GLY A 156 -44.03 10.58 6.67
CA GLY A 156 -44.71 9.28 6.81
C GLY A 156 -43.80 8.09 7.12
N SER A 157 -42.52 8.33 7.43
CA SER A 157 -41.60 7.32 7.98
C SER A 157 -41.14 7.69 9.39
N THR A 158 -40.85 6.68 10.22
CA THR A 158 -40.20 6.85 11.53
C THR A 158 -38.68 6.98 11.43
N ARG A 159 -38.12 6.79 10.23
CA ARG A 159 -36.68 6.87 9.95
C ARG A 159 -36.37 8.10 9.09
N PRO A 160 -35.15 8.65 9.19
CA PRO A 160 -34.61 9.63 8.23
C PRO A 160 -34.86 9.25 6.77
N GLY A 161 -35.11 10.26 5.94
CA GLY A 161 -35.53 10.07 4.55
C GLY A 161 -34.53 9.29 3.71
N TRP A 162 -33.22 9.47 3.94
CA TRP A 162 -32.17 8.72 3.27
C TRP A 162 -32.21 7.20 3.52
N MET A 163 -32.82 6.74 4.61
CA MET A 163 -33.01 5.31 4.93
C MET A 163 -34.28 4.70 4.33
N THR A 164 -35.14 5.51 3.74
CA THR A 164 -36.34 5.01 3.03
C THR A 164 -35.95 4.43 1.68
N ASP A 165 -36.80 3.58 1.12
CA ASP A 165 -36.53 2.97 -0.18
C ASP A 165 -36.47 4.01 -1.31
N GLN A 166 -37.36 5.02 -1.28
CA GLN A 166 -37.33 6.17 -2.19
C GLN A 166 -36.05 6.99 -2.00
N GLY A 167 -35.67 7.28 -0.75
CA GLY A 167 -34.44 8.00 -0.45
C GLY A 167 -33.20 7.26 -0.93
N ARG A 168 -33.13 5.93 -0.75
CA ARG A 168 -32.02 5.11 -1.24
C ARG A 168 -31.86 5.20 -2.75
N ILE A 169 -32.95 5.00 -3.50
CA ILE A 169 -32.91 5.09 -4.97
C ILE A 169 -32.55 6.51 -5.43
N TYR A 170 -33.09 7.54 -4.77
CA TYR A 170 -32.77 8.94 -5.09
C TYR A 170 -31.31 9.29 -4.77
N MET A 171 -30.71 8.75 -3.69
CA MET A 171 -29.29 8.95 -3.40
C MET A 171 -28.40 8.32 -4.47
N ILE A 172 -28.78 7.13 -4.98
CA ILE A 172 -28.02 6.39 -5.99
C ILE A 172 -28.19 7.02 -7.38
N LEU A 173 -29.42 7.09 -7.88
CA LEU A 173 -29.73 7.48 -9.26
C LEU A 173 -30.03 8.98 -9.43
N GLY A 174 -30.31 9.69 -8.35
CA GLY A 174 -30.73 11.08 -8.40
C GLY A 174 -32.20 11.26 -8.74
N LYS A 175 -32.54 12.48 -9.15
CA LYS A 175 -33.90 12.85 -9.55
C LYS A 175 -34.31 12.05 -10.80
N PRO A 176 -35.46 11.37 -10.80
CA PRO A 176 -35.95 10.68 -11.99
C PRO A 176 -36.29 11.66 -13.10
N ASN A 177 -36.18 11.19 -14.34
CA ASN A 177 -36.52 11.97 -15.53
C ASN A 177 -38.02 12.26 -15.58
N THR A 178 -38.84 11.29 -15.19
CA THR A 178 -40.30 11.43 -15.14
C THR A 178 -40.85 10.60 -13.97
N GLN A 179 -41.93 11.10 -13.35
CA GLN A 179 -42.65 10.39 -12.30
C GLN A 179 -44.13 10.30 -12.66
N GLU A 180 -44.70 9.11 -12.56
CA GLU A 180 -46.15 8.87 -12.64
C GLU A 180 -46.67 8.44 -11.28
N ARG A 181 -47.86 8.92 -10.89
CA ARG A 181 -48.47 8.64 -9.58
C ARG A 181 -49.90 8.14 -9.76
N PHE A 182 -50.24 7.12 -8.99
CA PHE A 182 -51.54 6.44 -8.98
C PHE A 182 -52.12 6.42 -7.56
N ASP A 183 -52.08 7.57 -6.87
CA ASP A 183 -52.44 7.67 -5.45
C ASP A 183 -53.95 7.52 -5.16
N GLU A 184 -54.79 7.91 -6.12
CA GLU A 184 -56.26 7.99 -5.97
C GLU A 184 -57.00 7.06 -6.93
N LYS A 185 -56.31 6.07 -7.51
CA LYS A 185 -56.93 5.12 -8.44
C LYS A 185 -57.66 4.04 -7.66
N ALA A 186 -59.00 4.08 -7.74
CA ALA A 186 -59.84 3.04 -7.14
C ALA A 186 -59.42 1.65 -7.63
N GLY A 187 -59.26 0.70 -6.69
CA GLY A 187 -58.79 -0.65 -6.97
C GLY A 187 -57.25 -0.82 -6.96
N LEU A 188 -56.47 0.24 -6.78
CA LEU A 188 -55.01 0.18 -6.61
C LEU A 188 -54.59 0.73 -5.25
N TYR A 189 -53.59 0.09 -4.63
CA TYR A 189 -52.85 0.77 -3.57
C TYR A 189 -52.10 1.97 -4.17
N PRO A 190 -51.72 2.98 -3.36
CA PRO A 190 -50.91 4.08 -3.88
C PRO A 190 -49.62 3.56 -4.49
N VAL A 191 -49.43 3.81 -5.79
CA VAL A 191 -48.26 3.42 -6.58
C VAL A 191 -47.62 4.65 -7.22
N GLN A 192 -46.30 4.66 -7.28
CA GLN A 192 -45.52 5.65 -8.00
C GLN A 192 -44.47 4.97 -8.89
N VAL A 193 -44.36 5.41 -10.14
CA VAL A 193 -43.39 4.89 -11.10
C VAL A 193 -42.39 6.00 -11.43
N TRP A 194 -41.10 5.71 -11.31
CA TRP A 194 -39.99 6.60 -11.63
C TRP A 194 -39.24 6.07 -12.85
N TYR A 195 -39.03 6.93 -13.84
CA TYR A 195 -38.32 6.58 -15.07
C TYR A 195 -36.94 7.22 -15.12
N TYR A 196 -35.96 6.44 -15.59
CA TYR A 196 -34.55 6.82 -15.64
C TYR A 196 -33.93 6.48 -16.99
N TYR A 197 -33.04 7.34 -17.47
CA TYR A 197 -32.03 6.97 -18.46
C TYR A 197 -30.79 6.42 -17.75
N GLY A 198 -30.40 5.20 -18.05
CA GLY A 198 -29.25 4.55 -17.42
C GLY A 198 -27.99 4.62 -18.28
N ASP A 199 -26.84 4.60 -17.61
CA ASP A 199 -25.53 4.51 -18.23
C ASP A 199 -25.12 3.04 -18.43
N ALA A 200 -25.00 2.62 -19.70
CA ALA A 200 -24.64 1.26 -20.07
C ALA A 200 -23.27 0.83 -19.52
N SER A 201 -22.32 1.76 -19.37
CA SER A 201 -21.00 1.45 -18.80
C SER A 201 -21.04 1.21 -17.28
N LEU A 202 -22.13 1.60 -16.61
CA LEU A 202 -22.43 1.18 -15.24
C LEU A 202 -23.24 -0.13 -15.19
N GLY A 203 -23.52 -0.75 -16.35
CA GLY A 203 -24.38 -1.93 -16.48
C GLY A 203 -25.85 -1.66 -16.21
N LEU A 204 -26.28 -0.40 -16.33
CA LEU A 204 -27.67 0.00 -16.27
C LEU A 204 -28.29 -0.07 -17.68
N PRO A 205 -29.56 -0.44 -17.83
CA PRO A 205 -30.26 -0.33 -19.11
C PRO A 205 -30.34 1.13 -19.57
N THR A 206 -30.33 1.38 -20.87
CA THR A 206 -30.45 2.73 -21.44
C THR A 206 -31.69 3.47 -20.95
N TYR A 207 -32.79 2.76 -20.75
CA TYR A 207 -34.03 3.30 -20.20
C TYR A 207 -34.71 2.24 -19.34
N PHE A 208 -35.06 2.58 -18.11
CA PHE A 208 -35.71 1.67 -17.17
C PHE A 208 -36.63 2.40 -16.19
N ASN A 209 -37.49 1.64 -15.52
CA ASN A 209 -38.40 2.14 -14.51
C ASN A 209 -38.14 1.49 -13.13
N VAL A 210 -38.49 2.23 -12.09
CA VAL A 210 -38.48 1.78 -10.69
C VAL A 210 -39.83 2.12 -10.09
N VAL A 211 -40.47 1.15 -9.46
CA VAL A 211 -41.82 1.29 -8.89
C VAL A 211 -41.74 1.33 -7.37
N PHE A 212 -42.54 2.20 -6.77
CA PHE A 212 -42.75 2.27 -5.33
C PHE A 212 -44.24 2.13 -5.03
N TYR A 213 -44.58 1.51 -3.91
CA TYR A 213 -45.96 1.35 -3.49
C TYR A 213 -46.11 1.43 -1.97
N LYS A 214 -47.31 1.78 -1.51
CA LYS A 214 -47.68 1.67 -0.09
C LYS A 214 -48.42 0.36 0.15
N ARG A 215 -47.76 -0.57 0.84
CA ARG A 215 -48.36 -1.84 1.25
C ARG A 215 -49.63 -1.59 2.05
N HIS A 216 -50.75 -2.16 1.60
CA HIS A 216 -52.05 -2.01 2.27
C HIS A 216 -52.57 -0.56 2.35
N GLY A 217 -52.10 0.34 1.48
CA GLY A 217 -52.63 1.70 1.35
C GLY A 217 -52.02 2.75 2.29
N GLY A 218 -51.19 2.34 3.26
CA GLY A 218 -50.62 3.22 4.28
C GLY A 218 -49.13 3.00 4.55
N GLY A 219 -48.53 3.90 5.33
CA GLY A 219 -47.13 3.80 5.77
C GLY A 219 -46.09 4.29 4.75
N GLU A 220 -44.85 3.79 4.93
CA GLU A 220 -43.68 4.15 4.13
C GLU A 220 -43.76 3.56 2.71
N TRP A 221 -43.36 4.34 1.70
CA TRP A 221 -43.19 3.86 0.33
C TRP A 221 -42.13 2.76 0.27
N LYS A 222 -42.51 1.60 -0.28
CA LYS A 222 -41.63 0.45 -0.46
C LYS A 222 -41.23 0.28 -1.91
N LEU A 223 -39.96 -0.04 -2.14
CA LEU A 223 -39.46 -0.42 -3.46
C LEU A 223 -40.14 -1.71 -3.89
N TYR A 224 -40.90 -1.64 -4.96
CA TYR A 224 -41.57 -2.79 -5.55
C TYR A 224 -40.57 -3.59 -6.40
N ASN A 225 -40.48 -4.89 -6.14
CA ASN A 225 -39.78 -5.84 -6.98
C ASN A 225 -40.81 -6.77 -7.63
N PRO A 226 -41.02 -6.70 -8.96
CA PRO A 226 -41.99 -7.54 -9.64
C PRO A 226 -41.83 -9.04 -9.37
N ALA A 227 -40.60 -9.53 -9.20
CA ALA A 227 -40.33 -10.94 -8.97
C ALA A 227 -40.54 -11.39 -7.52
N LEU A 228 -40.48 -10.48 -6.54
CA LEU A 228 -40.64 -10.80 -5.11
C LEU A 228 -42.02 -10.44 -4.58
N ASP A 229 -42.52 -9.25 -4.92
CA ASP A 229 -43.81 -8.75 -4.45
C ASP A 229 -44.98 -9.24 -5.34
N GLY A 230 -44.75 -9.35 -6.65
CA GLY A 230 -45.75 -9.77 -7.63
C GLY A 230 -46.80 -8.70 -7.97
N PRO A 231 -47.33 -8.65 -9.21
CA PRO A 231 -48.27 -7.59 -9.64
C PRO A 231 -49.55 -7.51 -8.82
N ALA A 232 -50.01 -8.63 -8.27
CA ALA A 232 -51.19 -8.69 -7.41
C ALA A 232 -51.06 -7.79 -6.15
N SER A 233 -49.84 -7.58 -5.66
CA SER A 233 -49.58 -6.73 -4.48
C SER A 233 -49.90 -5.25 -4.68
N LEU A 234 -50.12 -4.82 -5.94
CA LEU A 234 -50.50 -3.45 -6.27
C LEU A 234 -52.03 -3.23 -6.24
N LEU A 235 -52.82 -4.30 -6.24
CA LEU A 235 -54.29 -4.25 -6.29
C LEU A 235 -54.92 -4.21 -4.88
N ILE A 236 -55.99 -3.43 -4.73
CA ILE A 236 -56.91 -3.54 -3.58
C ILE A 236 -57.88 -4.69 -3.88
N GLN A 237 -57.93 -5.68 -3.01
CA GLN A 237 -58.70 -6.90 -3.25
C GLN A 237 -60.17 -6.71 -2.88
N ASP A 238 -60.97 -6.27 -3.86
CA ASP A 238 -62.42 -6.06 -3.69
C ASP A 238 -63.28 -7.17 -4.32
N SER A 239 -62.67 -8.21 -4.91
CA SER A 239 -63.37 -9.32 -5.57
C SER A 239 -62.55 -10.63 -5.57
N PRO A 240 -63.20 -11.81 -5.66
CA PRO A 240 -62.52 -13.10 -5.74
C PRO A 240 -61.83 -13.24 -7.10
N MET A 241 -60.50 -13.12 -7.11
CA MET A 241 -59.65 -13.26 -8.29
C MET A 241 -58.63 -14.36 -8.03
N ASP A 242 -58.36 -15.17 -9.06
CA ASP A 242 -57.28 -16.17 -9.01
C ASP A 242 -55.93 -15.45 -9.03
N MET A 243 -55.28 -15.40 -7.86
CA MET A 243 -54.03 -14.69 -7.64
C MET A 243 -52.81 -15.41 -8.26
N ASP A 244 -52.99 -16.62 -8.78
CA ASP A 244 -51.95 -17.35 -9.50
C ASP A 244 -52.00 -17.10 -11.03
N ASN A 245 -53.06 -16.44 -11.52
CA ASN A 245 -53.25 -16.13 -12.93
C ASN A 245 -52.67 -14.75 -13.31
N ASN A 246 -51.40 -14.72 -13.70
CA ASN A 246 -50.69 -13.51 -14.11
C ASN A 246 -51.36 -12.75 -15.27
N VAL A 247 -52.04 -13.45 -16.20
CA VAL A 247 -52.75 -12.80 -17.31
C VAL A 247 -53.95 -12.01 -16.82
N ALA A 248 -54.73 -12.60 -15.91
CA ALA A 248 -55.88 -11.93 -15.33
C ALA A 248 -55.43 -10.69 -14.52
N ILE A 249 -54.39 -10.85 -13.69
CA ILE A 249 -53.86 -9.75 -12.87
C ILE A 249 -53.34 -8.61 -13.75
N TYR A 250 -52.54 -8.92 -14.78
CA TYR A 250 -52.03 -7.91 -15.72
C TYR A 250 -53.15 -7.15 -16.41
N ASN A 251 -54.15 -7.86 -16.95
CA ASN A 251 -55.30 -7.24 -17.60
C ASN A 251 -56.06 -6.33 -16.63
N LYS A 252 -56.19 -6.74 -15.37
CA LYS A 252 -56.85 -5.91 -14.36
C LYS A 252 -56.09 -4.63 -14.07
N ILE A 253 -54.77 -4.70 -13.94
CA ILE A 253 -53.92 -3.50 -13.78
C ILE A 253 -54.02 -2.63 -15.03
N TYR A 254 -54.04 -3.22 -16.23
CA TYR A 254 -54.18 -2.49 -17.48
C TYR A 254 -55.52 -1.75 -17.59
N GLU A 255 -56.63 -2.38 -17.17
CA GLU A 255 -57.95 -1.72 -17.10
C GLU A 255 -57.96 -0.51 -16.15
N LEU A 256 -57.32 -0.65 -14.97
CA LEU A 256 -57.31 0.39 -13.94
C LEU A 256 -56.33 1.53 -14.27
N ALA A 257 -55.14 1.16 -14.77
CA ALA A 257 -54.02 2.05 -15.04
C ALA A 257 -53.15 1.48 -16.20
N PRO A 258 -53.48 1.82 -17.47
CA PRO A 258 -52.79 1.27 -18.64
C PRO A 258 -51.27 1.45 -18.63
N THR A 259 -50.77 2.61 -18.17
CA THR A 259 -49.34 2.91 -18.13
C THR A 259 -48.59 2.20 -16.99
N LEU A 260 -49.31 1.67 -15.99
CA LEU A 260 -48.71 0.92 -14.87
C LEU A 260 -48.53 -0.58 -15.19
N ALA A 261 -49.33 -1.14 -16.09
CA ALA A 261 -49.36 -2.58 -16.35
C ALA A 261 -47.99 -3.14 -16.78
N GLY A 262 -47.27 -2.44 -17.65
CA GLY A 262 -45.90 -2.79 -18.04
C GLY A 262 -44.91 -2.76 -16.86
N PRO A 263 -44.74 -1.60 -16.18
CA PRO A 263 -43.91 -1.48 -14.97
C PRO A 263 -44.23 -2.48 -13.85
N ALA A 264 -45.48 -2.95 -13.76
CA ALA A 264 -45.87 -3.96 -12.78
C ALA A 264 -45.17 -5.31 -12.99
N ILE A 265 -44.72 -5.64 -14.21
CA ILE A 265 -44.08 -6.93 -14.54
C ILE A 265 -42.61 -6.81 -14.95
N SER A 266 -42.19 -5.67 -15.50
CA SER A 266 -40.80 -5.44 -15.92
C SER A 266 -40.31 -4.02 -15.68
N MET A 267 -39.06 -3.92 -15.24
CA MET A 267 -38.31 -2.67 -15.14
C MET A 267 -37.84 -2.17 -16.51
N ILE A 268 -37.90 -2.99 -17.57
CA ILE A 268 -37.60 -2.59 -18.93
C ILE A 268 -38.91 -2.18 -19.62
N PRO A 269 -39.07 -0.91 -20.02
CA PRO A 269 -40.25 -0.45 -20.72
C PRO A 269 -40.49 -1.26 -22.01
N ASN A 270 -41.75 -1.62 -22.25
CA ASN A 270 -42.23 -2.44 -23.36
C ASN A 270 -41.72 -3.90 -23.39
N GLU A 271 -40.97 -4.37 -22.39
CA GLU A 271 -40.65 -5.80 -22.27
C GLU A 271 -41.88 -6.58 -21.81
N MET A 272 -42.36 -7.49 -22.65
CA MET A 272 -43.43 -8.43 -22.32
C MET A 272 -42.87 -9.84 -22.21
N THR A 273 -43.25 -10.53 -21.15
CA THR A 273 -42.88 -11.92 -20.87
C THR A 273 -44.05 -12.85 -21.19
N GLU A 274 -43.76 -14.13 -21.38
CA GLU A 274 -44.79 -15.14 -21.61
C GLU A 274 -45.78 -15.17 -20.44
N ASN A 275 -47.08 -15.09 -20.75
CA ASN A 275 -48.18 -15.02 -19.79
C ASN A 275 -48.02 -13.89 -18.74
N TYR A 276 -47.34 -12.79 -19.08
CA TYR A 276 -47.09 -11.64 -18.21
C TYR A 276 -46.41 -11.98 -16.88
N ARG A 277 -45.60 -13.03 -16.85
CA ARG A 277 -44.82 -13.41 -15.66
C ARG A 277 -43.75 -12.36 -15.34
N PRO A 278 -43.54 -11.94 -14.09
CA PRO A 278 -42.48 -10.99 -13.77
C PRO A 278 -41.11 -11.38 -14.34
N SER A 279 -40.44 -10.42 -15.00
CA SER A 279 -39.15 -10.66 -15.65
C SER A 279 -38.07 -11.01 -14.63
N LEU A 280 -37.33 -12.10 -14.84
CA LEU A 280 -36.17 -12.45 -13.98
C LEU A 280 -35.04 -11.42 -14.09
N ARG A 281 -35.04 -10.62 -15.16
CA ARG A 281 -34.05 -9.54 -15.38
C ARG A 281 -34.16 -8.41 -14.36
N ASN A 282 -35.33 -8.25 -13.74
CA ASN A 282 -35.58 -7.24 -12.71
C ASN A 282 -34.56 -7.33 -11.56
N ASN A 283 -34.21 -8.54 -11.12
CA ASN A 283 -33.25 -8.75 -10.04
C ASN A 283 -31.82 -8.33 -10.44
N PHE A 284 -31.43 -8.58 -11.69
CA PHE A 284 -30.12 -8.14 -12.21
C PHE A 284 -30.07 -6.62 -12.34
N ILE A 285 -31.14 -5.98 -12.80
CA ILE A 285 -31.22 -4.51 -12.90
C ILE A 285 -31.14 -3.88 -11.51
N MET A 286 -31.87 -4.41 -10.52
CA MET A 286 -31.80 -3.95 -9.13
C MET A 286 -30.39 -4.07 -8.55
N ALA A 287 -29.71 -5.20 -8.79
CA ALA A 287 -28.32 -5.38 -8.37
C ALA A 287 -27.39 -4.35 -9.04
N SER A 288 -27.51 -4.16 -10.36
CA SER A 288 -26.76 -3.15 -11.10
C SER A 288 -26.99 -1.73 -10.57
N ILE A 289 -28.24 -1.36 -10.22
CA ILE A 289 -28.56 -0.06 -9.61
C ILE A 289 -27.79 0.09 -8.29
N PHE A 290 -27.87 -0.89 -7.40
CA PHE A 290 -27.20 -0.79 -6.09
C PHE A 290 -25.66 -0.82 -6.18
N GLU A 291 -25.09 -1.47 -7.19
CA GLU A 291 -23.64 -1.53 -7.41
C GLU A 291 -23.10 -0.34 -8.22
N SER A 292 -23.98 0.37 -8.94
CA SER A 292 -23.59 1.45 -9.87
C SER A 292 -22.71 2.54 -9.26
N PRO A 293 -22.89 3.02 -8.01
CA PRO A 293 -22.03 4.06 -7.45
C PRO A 293 -20.59 3.61 -7.23
N THR A 294 -20.38 2.30 -7.14
CA THR A 294 -19.07 1.71 -6.83
C THR A 294 -18.34 1.17 -8.06
N LYS A 295 -19.04 0.92 -9.18
CA LYS A 295 -18.52 0.09 -10.28
C LYS A 295 -17.23 0.58 -10.96
N ARG A 296 -16.92 1.88 -10.91
CA ARG A 296 -15.74 2.49 -11.57
C ARG A 296 -14.58 2.81 -10.63
N LEU A 297 -14.72 2.53 -9.33
CA LEU A 297 -13.77 2.98 -8.32
C LEU A 297 -12.73 1.92 -8.01
N ASN A 298 -11.47 2.34 -7.88
CA ASN A 298 -10.41 1.47 -7.39
C ASN A 298 -10.38 1.52 -5.85
N LEU A 299 -10.78 0.44 -5.19
CA LEU A 299 -10.83 0.35 -3.72
C LEU A 299 -9.44 0.36 -3.03
N SER A 300 -8.36 0.20 -3.79
CA SER A 300 -6.99 0.12 -3.27
C SER A 300 -6.58 1.34 -2.43
N TYR A 301 -7.10 2.54 -2.73
CA TYR A 301 -6.80 3.73 -1.94
C TYR A 301 -7.25 3.58 -0.48
N ALA A 302 -8.43 2.99 -0.27
CA ALA A 302 -9.05 2.84 1.04
C ALA A 302 -8.40 1.68 1.81
N THR A 303 -8.21 0.54 1.16
CA THR A 303 -7.57 -0.63 1.80
C THR A 303 -6.13 -0.34 2.22
N ASN A 304 -5.42 0.52 1.48
CA ASN A 304 -4.06 0.94 1.81
C ASN A 304 -3.99 2.20 2.68
N PHE A 305 -5.09 2.92 2.92
CA PHE A 305 -5.07 4.18 3.68
C PHE A 305 -4.42 4.04 5.06
N LEU A 306 -4.77 2.99 5.81
CA LEU A 306 -4.18 2.72 7.12
C LEU A 306 -2.67 2.47 7.06
N LYS A 307 -2.15 2.02 5.90
CA LYS A 307 -0.74 1.73 5.71
C LYS A 307 0.08 2.99 5.40
N TYR A 308 -0.48 3.98 4.71
CA TYR A 308 0.28 5.19 4.35
C TYR A 308 -0.08 6.44 5.15
N LYS A 309 -1.17 6.45 5.94
CA LYS A 309 -1.63 7.66 6.66
C LYS A 309 -0.61 8.28 7.62
N GLY A 310 0.31 7.49 8.16
CA GLY A 310 1.39 7.97 9.04
C GLY A 310 2.65 8.41 8.29
N TYR A 311 2.65 8.33 6.96
CA TYR A 311 3.85 8.43 6.12
C TYR A 311 3.72 9.49 5.01
N VAL A 312 2.51 9.87 4.62
CA VAL A 312 2.24 10.90 3.59
C VAL A 312 1.61 12.11 4.26
N ASN A 313 2.06 13.30 3.89
CA ASN A 313 1.30 14.51 4.18
C ASN A 313 0.12 14.54 3.20
N ILE A 314 -1.05 14.04 3.64
CA ILE A 314 -2.25 13.78 2.81
C ILE A 314 -2.82 15.09 2.19
N GLU A 315 -2.27 16.25 2.54
CA GLU A 315 -2.74 17.55 2.11
C GLU A 315 -2.47 17.87 0.63
N SER A 316 -1.56 17.18 -0.08
CA SER A 316 -1.17 17.55 -1.45
C SER A 316 -1.42 16.53 -2.57
N SER A 317 -1.56 15.22 -2.29
CA SER A 317 -1.71 14.19 -3.33
C SER A 317 -2.74 13.13 -2.94
N ALA A 318 -3.93 13.20 -3.53
CA ALA A 318 -5.07 12.32 -3.20
C ALA A 318 -5.31 11.22 -4.25
N ASN A 319 -4.57 11.24 -5.36
CA ASN A 319 -4.78 10.30 -6.45
C ASN A 319 -3.86 9.09 -6.25
N PHE A 320 -4.26 8.16 -5.37
CA PHE A 320 -3.54 6.90 -5.24
C PHE A 320 -3.60 6.11 -6.55
N ILE A 321 -2.45 5.68 -7.04
CA ILE A 321 -2.30 4.83 -8.22
C ILE A 321 -1.50 3.61 -7.81
N GLU A 322 -1.95 2.44 -8.22
CA GLU A 322 -1.18 1.22 -8.04
C GLU A 322 0.15 1.30 -8.80
N SER A 323 1.18 0.64 -8.27
CA SER A 323 2.46 0.51 -8.95
C SER A 323 2.91 -0.93 -8.98
N TYR A 324 3.56 -1.31 -10.07
CA TYR A 324 4.42 -2.49 -10.07
C TYR A 324 5.71 -2.16 -9.35
N ASN A 325 6.24 -3.11 -8.59
CA ASN A 325 7.45 -2.90 -7.82
C ASN A 325 8.29 -4.17 -7.71
N LEU A 326 9.60 -3.98 -7.58
CA LEU A 326 10.56 -5.03 -7.31
C LEU A 326 11.54 -4.52 -6.25
N VAL A 327 11.73 -5.33 -5.20
CA VAL A 327 12.74 -5.10 -4.17
C VAL A 327 13.69 -6.28 -4.16
N SER A 328 14.98 -6.02 -4.20
CA SER A 328 16.01 -7.05 -4.08
C SER A 328 17.15 -6.58 -3.19
N VAL A 329 17.87 -7.55 -2.60
CA VAL A 329 19.11 -7.28 -1.87
C VAL A 329 20.25 -7.97 -2.61
N THR A 330 21.27 -7.20 -2.96
CA THR A 330 22.46 -7.68 -3.66
C THR A 330 23.73 -7.17 -2.98
N ARG A 331 24.78 -7.99 -2.91
CA ARG A 331 26.05 -7.60 -2.30
C ARG A 331 27.03 -7.13 -3.36
N GLU A 332 27.52 -5.90 -3.25
CA GLU A 332 28.56 -5.40 -4.16
C GLU A 332 29.94 -5.51 -3.51
N ALA A 333 30.68 -6.54 -3.92
CA ALA A 333 31.99 -6.87 -3.35
C ALA A 333 33.00 -5.72 -3.47
N ARG A 334 32.88 -4.90 -4.53
CA ARG A 334 33.73 -3.71 -4.74
C ARG A 334 33.64 -2.72 -3.59
N TYR A 335 32.47 -2.60 -2.95
CA TYR A 335 32.22 -1.65 -1.86
C TYR A 335 32.11 -2.33 -0.50
N GLY A 336 32.09 -3.66 -0.45
CA GLY A 336 32.00 -4.41 0.79
C GLY A 336 30.68 -4.19 1.54
N CYS A 337 29.60 -3.88 0.84
CA CYS A 337 28.28 -3.66 1.43
C CYS A 337 27.15 -4.28 0.61
N ASP A 338 26.04 -4.54 1.29
CA ASP A 338 24.78 -4.95 0.67
C ASP A 338 24.02 -3.73 0.19
N PHE A 339 23.29 -3.86 -0.91
CA PHE A 339 22.42 -2.84 -1.47
C PHE A 339 20.99 -3.34 -1.49
N VAL A 340 20.07 -2.49 -1.06
CA VAL A 340 18.66 -2.63 -1.40
C VAL A 340 18.46 -1.97 -2.74
N ASN A 341 17.99 -2.73 -3.73
CA ASN A 341 17.56 -2.23 -5.02
C ASN A 341 16.04 -2.11 -5.01
N VAL A 342 15.55 -0.96 -5.43
CA VAL A 342 14.15 -0.61 -5.52
C VAL A 342 13.85 -0.32 -6.99
N SER A 343 12.77 -0.88 -7.51
CA SER A 343 12.27 -0.56 -8.83
C SER A 343 10.77 -0.35 -8.74
N VAL A 344 10.28 0.75 -9.30
CA VAL A 344 8.87 1.12 -9.22
C VAL A 344 8.37 1.68 -10.54
N ARG A 345 7.20 1.23 -10.98
CA ARG A 345 6.47 1.77 -12.13
C ARG A 345 5.03 2.06 -11.73
N PRO A 346 4.63 3.34 -11.70
CA PRO A 346 3.22 3.70 -11.60
C PRO A 346 2.42 3.07 -12.75
N LYS A 347 1.23 2.51 -12.47
CA LYS A 347 0.36 1.93 -13.52
C LYS A 347 -0.21 2.97 -14.49
N LYS A 348 -0.23 4.23 -14.07
CA LYS A 348 -0.68 5.37 -14.86
C LYS A 348 0.24 6.55 -14.56
N LEU A 349 0.48 7.35 -15.59
CA LEU A 349 1.29 8.56 -15.52
C LEU A 349 0.51 9.70 -16.17
N SER A 350 0.09 10.68 -15.36
CA SER A 350 -0.39 11.96 -15.88
C SER A 350 0.77 12.79 -16.43
N LEU A 351 0.58 13.37 -17.61
CA LEU A 351 1.57 14.17 -18.33
C LEU A 351 1.09 15.63 -18.39
N GLY A 352 2.02 16.56 -18.19
CA GLY A 352 1.82 17.98 -18.46
C GLY A 352 2.30 18.27 -19.88
N PHE A 353 1.80 19.33 -20.49
CA PHE A 353 2.29 19.81 -21.79
C PHE A 353 2.78 21.25 -21.64
N ASN A 354 3.99 21.52 -22.12
CA ASN A 354 4.56 22.85 -22.20
C ASN A 354 4.46 23.33 -23.66
N GLU A 355 3.60 24.32 -23.89
CA GLU A 355 3.34 24.89 -25.22
C GLU A 355 4.57 25.60 -25.81
N ASP A 356 5.37 26.28 -24.96
CA ASP A 356 6.53 27.06 -25.41
C ASP A 356 7.67 26.16 -25.93
N GLU A 357 7.84 24.99 -25.31
CA GLU A 357 8.89 24.02 -25.68
C GLU A 357 8.40 22.90 -26.62
N ASP A 358 7.09 22.84 -26.89
CA ASP A 358 6.42 21.73 -27.61
C ASP A 358 6.81 20.36 -27.04
N LYS A 359 6.70 20.21 -25.71
CA LYS A 359 7.10 18.98 -24.99
C LYS A 359 6.12 18.59 -23.90
N TYR A 360 5.92 17.30 -23.76
CA TYR A 360 5.29 16.71 -22.58
C TYR A 360 6.31 16.56 -21.46
N PHE A 361 5.87 16.76 -20.22
CA PHE A 361 6.71 16.62 -19.05
C PHE A 361 5.98 15.97 -17.89
N PHE A 362 6.74 15.34 -16.99
CA PHE A 362 6.29 14.97 -15.67
C PHE A 362 7.49 14.80 -14.75
N ASN A 363 7.24 14.80 -13.45
CA ASN A 363 8.28 14.66 -12.45
C ASN A 363 7.84 13.66 -11.38
N LEU A 364 8.70 12.66 -11.15
CA LEU A 364 8.52 11.61 -10.16
C LEU A 364 9.44 11.85 -8.96
N ASN A 365 8.82 12.10 -7.79
CA ASN A 365 9.50 12.21 -6.51
C ASN A 365 9.46 10.86 -5.80
N LEU A 366 10.60 10.16 -5.74
CA LEU A 366 10.79 8.93 -5.00
C LEU A 366 11.22 9.23 -3.57
N ASN A 367 10.43 8.83 -2.58
CA ASN A 367 10.78 8.89 -1.15
C ASN A 367 10.94 7.47 -0.61
N VAL A 368 12.12 7.19 -0.06
CA VAL A 368 12.49 5.88 0.46
C VAL A 368 12.79 6.00 1.94
N SER A 369 12.20 5.12 2.75
CA SER A 369 12.42 5.03 4.19
C SER A 369 12.73 3.59 4.59
N LEU A 370 13.84 3.40 5.30
CA LEU A 370 14.21 2.14 5.94
C LEU A 370 13.92 2.27 7.44
N ARG A 371 13.19 1.29 7.99
CA ARG A 371 12.69 1.33 9.36
C ARG A 371 13.06 0.09 10.15
N LYS A 372 13.27 0.27 11.46
CA LYS A 372 13.38 -0.81 12.44
C LYS A 372 12.27 -0.62 13.48
N GLY A 373 11.21 -1.42 13.37
CA GLY A 373 9.97 -1.16 14.10
C GLY A 373 9.35 0.17 13.68
N GLU A 374 8.99 1.02 14.64
CA GLU A 374 8.41 2.34 14.36
C GLU A 374 9.45 3.42 14.06
N THR A 375 10.75 3.14 14.25
CA THR A 375 11.83 4.12 14.06
C THR A 375 12.33 4.12 12.62
N ILE A 376 12.41 5.30 12.01
CA ILE A 376 13.12 5.50 10.73
C ILE A 376 14.61 5.55 11.04
N ILE A 377 15.39 4.70 10.38
CA ILE A 377 16.85 4.65 10.56
C ILE A 377 17.60 5.23 9.37
N TYR A 378 16.95 5.33 8.22
CA TYR A 378 17.48 5.94 7.02
C TYR A 378 16.35 6.39 6.11
N GLN A 379 16.45 7.57 5.53
CA GLN A 379 15.47 8.09 4.59
C GLN A 379 16.12 9.07 3.63
N TYR A 380 15.60 9.12 2.40
CA TYR A 380 16.01 10.11 1.42
C TYR A 380 14.90 10.32 0.38
N VAL A 381 15.03 11.41 -0.36
CA VAL A 381 14.15 11.75 -1.49
C VAL A 381 14.99 11.94 -2.74
N LYS A 382 14.53 11.41 -3.87
CA LYS A 382 15.13 11.60 -5.21
C LYS A 382 14.06 12.05 -6.19
N ASN A 383 14.35 13.14 -6.88
CA ASN A 383 13.50 13.67 -7.93
C ASN A 383 13.99 13.19 -9.31
N PHE A 384 13.07 12.74 -10.17
CA PHE A 384 13.31 12.34 -11.55
C PHE A 384 12.46 13.18 -12.49
N GLU A 385 13.12 13.93 -13.37
CA GLU A 385 12.51 14.83 -14.34
C GLU A 385 12.50 14.21 -15.72
N PHE A 386 11.37 14.31 -16.41
CA PHE A 386 11.22 13.75 -17.74
C PHE A 386 10.61 14.76 -18.69
N TYR A 387 11.16 14.78 -19.91
CA TYR A 387 10.70 15.61 -21.02
C TYR A 387 10.65 14.76 -22.28
N PHE A 388 9.52 14.78 -22.99
CA PHE A 388 9.28 13.99 -24.18
C PHE A 388 8.68 14.85 -25.30
N ALA A 389 9.20 14.68 -26.51
CA ALA A 389 8.57 15.24 -27.70
C ALA A 389 7.22 14.52 -27.98
N PRO A 390 6.23 15.19 -28.61
CA PRO A 390 4.90 14.63 -28.86
C PRO A 390 4.91 13.27 -29.58
N ASP A 391 5.84 13.05 -30.51
CA ASP A 391 5.98 11.79 -31.26
C ASP A 391 6.48 10.61 -30.40
N LYS A 392 7.04 10.88 -29.22
CA LYS A 392 7.53 9.86 -28.28
C LYS A 392 6.52 9.47 -27.21
N VAL A 393 5.41 10.20 -27.09
CA VAL A 393 4.40 9.98 -26.03
C VAL A 393 3.66 8.65 -26.20
N GLN A 394 3.40 8.23 -27.43
CA GLN A 394 2.69 6.97 -27.69
C GLN A 394 3.40 5.74 -27.08
N GLY A 395 4.74 5.78 -26.96
CA GLY A 395 5.52 4.73 -26.31
C GLY A 395 5.36 4.68 -24.77
N LEU A 396 5.06 5.82 -24.15
CA LEU A 396 4.81 5.93 -22.70
C LEU A 396 3.48 5.32 -22.30
N GLU A 397 2.44 5.47 -23.13
CA GLU A 397 1.10 4.95 -22.85
C GLU A 397 1.05 3.42 -22.78
N GLY A 398 1.94 2.73 -23.52
CA GLY A 398 2.01 1.26 -23.54
C GLY A 398 2.99 0.64 -22.53
N GLY A 399 4.16 1.25 -22.33
CA GLY A 399 5.24 0.69 -21.50
C GLY A 399 5.39 1.33 -20.12
N GLY A 400 5.05 2.61 -19.98
CA GLY A 400 5.30 3.42 -18.78
C GLY A 400 6.79 3.69 -18.53
N VAL A 401 7.10 4.17 -17.32
CA VAL A 401 8.48 4.45 -16.86
C VAL A 401 8.77 3.72 -15.56
N VAL A 402 9.87 2.99 -15.53
CA VAL A 402 10.39 2.37 -14.30
C VAL A 402 11.49 3.26 -13.74
N VAL A 403 11.31 3.65 -12.47
CA VAL A 403 12.38 4.27 -11.68
C VAL A 403 13.12 3.17 -10.93
N HIS A 404 14.39 3.00 -11.23
CA HIS A 404 15.31 2.16 -10.48
C HIS A 404 16.16 3.01 -9.53
N ASP A 405 16.32 2.52 -8.31
CA ASP A 405 17.21 3.14 -7.34
C ASP A 405 17.86 2.10 -6.42
N SER A 406 19.03 2.44 -5.89
CA SER A 406 19.74 1.59 -4.93
C SER A 406 20.36 2.41 -3.81
N PHE A 407 20.41 1.82 -2.62
CA PHE A 407 21.13 2.39 -1.48
C PHE A 407 21.79 1.27 -0.67
N PRO A 408 22.95 1.54 -0.04
CA PRO A 408 23.63 0.55 0.79
C PRO A 408 22.83 0.29 2.06
N VAL A 409 22.88 -0.92 2.59
CA VAL A 409 22.15 -1.33 3.78
C VAL A 409 23.07 -2.08 4.74
N ILE A 410 22.88 -1.85 6.04
CA ILE A 410 23.58 -2.59 7.09
C ILE A 410 22.85 -3.91 7.41
N PRO A 411 23.51 -4.95 7.94
CA PRO A 411 22.85 -6.20 8.32
C PRO A 411 21.70 -6.01 9.31
N GLY A 412 20.63 -6.81 9.18
CA GLY A 412 19.46 -6.79 10.07
C GLY A 412 18.13 -6.99 9.37
N ASP A 413 17.06 -6.92 10.15
CA ASP A 413 15.67 -7.00 9.70
C ASP A 413 15.03 -5.61 9.71
N TYR A 414 14.46 -5.22 8.57
CA TYR A 414 13.92 -3.89 8.35
C TYR A 414 12.59 -3.95 7.59
N LEU A 415 11.82 -2.88 7.73
CA LEU A 415 10.72 -2.57 6.83
C LEU A 415 11.16 -1.46 5.89
N LEU A 416 11.25 -1.77 4.60
CA LEU A 416 11.39 -0.78 3.54
C LEU A 416 10.00 -0.21 3.24
N VAL A 417 9.92 1.11 3.15
CA VAL A 417 8.74 1.84 2.75
C VAL A 417 9.12 2.75 1.59
N VAL A 418 8.37 2.67 0.49
CA VAL A 418 8.62 3.46 -0.72
C VAL A 418 7.36 4.19 -1.13
N PHE A 419 7.53 5.48 -1.39
CA PHE A 419 6.54 6.35 -2.00
C PHE A 419 7.09 6.89 -3.31
N ILE A 420 6.25 6.96 -4.33
CA ILE A 420 6.56 7.69 -5.55
C ILE A 420 5.41 8.60 -5.90
N GLU A 421 5.68 9.88 -6.12
CA GLU A 421 4.68 10.90 -6.39
C GLU A 421 4.94 11.53 -7.76
N ASN A 422 3.91 11.56 -8.61
CA ASN A 422 3.88 12.38 -9.81
C ASN A 422 3.28 13.76 -9.48
N SER A 423 4.14 14.77 -9.55
CA SER A 423 3.76 16.15 -9.22
C SER A 423 2.76 16.79 -10.20
N VAL A 424 2.66 16.30 -11.44
CA VAL A 424 1.72 16.84 -12.43
C VAL A 424 0.28 16.44 -12.10
N GLY A 425 0.04 15.12 -11.99
CA GLY A 425 -1.29 14.59 -11.70
C GLY A 425 -1.66 14.61 -10.22
N LYS A 426 -0.73 15.02 -9.34
CA LYS A 426 -0.82 14.83 -7.89
C LYS A 426 -1.15 13.38 -7.53
N GLU A 427 -0.56 12.48 -8.29
CA GLU A 427 -0.75 11.03 -8.20
C GLU A 427 0.37 10.43 -7.36
N PHE A 428 0.09 9.44 -6.53
CA PHE A 428 1.14 8.75 -5.79
C PHE A 428 0.92 7.24 -5.72
N SER A 429 2.01 6.50 -5.60
CA SER A 429 2.02 5.06 -5.32
C SER A 429 2.78 4.77 -4.05
N TYR A 430 2.41 3.68 -3.41
CA TYR A 430 3.00 3.21 -2.15
C TYR A 430 3.17 1.70 -2.16
N PHE A 431 4.30 1.24 -1.63
CA PHE A 431 4.47 -0.14 -1.21
C PHE A 431 5.45 -0.25 -0.05
N ASP A 432 5.32 -1.34 0.69
CA ASP A 432 6.21 -1.74 1.77
C ASP A 432 6.77 -3.14 1.52
N HIS A 433 7.98 -3.40 1.99
CA HIS A 433 8.63 -4.70 1.83
C HIS A 433 9.48 -5.02 3.05
N ALA A 434 9.29 -6.21 3.64
CA ALA A 434 10.17 -6.70 4.69
C ALA A 434 11.53 -7.11 4.09
N ILE A 435 12.62 -6.59 4.64
CA ILE A 435 13.97 -6.85 4.18
C ILE A 435 14.75 -7.55 5.27
N HIS A 436 15.37 -8.67 4.93
CA HIS A 436 16.35 -9.35 5.76
C HIS A 436 17.73 -9.26 5.09
N VAL A 437 18.69 -8.66 5.78
CA VAL A 437 20.08 -8.54 5.33
C VAL A 437 20.95 -9.42 6.24
N PRO A 438 21.50 -10.53 5.74
CA PRO A 438 22.26 -11.46 6.56
C PRO A 438 23.57 -10.86 7.02
N LEU A 439 24.03 -11.28 8.20
CA LEU A 439 25.38 -10.95 8.65
C LEU A 439 26.42 -11.59 7.71
N PRO A 440 27.40 -10.84 7.21
CA PRO A 440 28.45 -11.38 6.34
C PRO A 440 29.23 -12.52 7.00
N GLY A 441 29.68 -13.48 6.19
CA GLY A 441 30.57 -14.56 6.57
C GLY A 441 29.94 -15.69 7.40
N GLN A 442 28.61 -15.74 7.54
CA GLN A 442 27.96 -16.81 8.31
C GLN A 442 27.95 -18.16 7.57
N LYS A 443 27.44 -18.16 6.33
CA LYS A 443 27.38 -19.34 5.46
C LYS A 443 27.15 -18.91 4.01
N PRO A 444 27.54 -19.73 3.01
CA PRO A 444 27.17 -19.47 1.63
C PRO A 444 25.65 -19.42 1.44
N PHE A 445 25.16 -18.44 0.67
CA PHE A 445 23.73 -18.27 0.40
C PHE A 445 23.46 -17.67 -0.98
N LEU A 446 22.21 -17.76 -1.42
CA LEU A 446 21.73 -17.21 -2.69
C LEU A 446 21.03 -15.86 -2.47
N ALA A 447 21.31 -14.91 -3.34
CA ALA A 447 20.44 -13.75 -3.56
C ALA A 447 19.09 -14.22 -4.14
N ASN A 448 18.04 -13.40 -3.96
CA ASN A 448 16.81 -13.64 -4.68
C ASN A 448 17.07 -13.50 -6.20
N PRO A 449 16.62 -14.45 -7.04
CA PRO A 449 16.82 -14.38 -8.48
C PRO A 449 16.11 -13.17 -9.07
N ILE A 450 16.82 -12.44 -9.94
CA ILE A 450 16.28 -11.31 -10.69
C ILE A 450 16.26 -11.67 -12.17
N LEU A 451 15.15 -11.40 -12.84
CA LEU A 451 14.98 -11.64 -14.26
C LEU A 451 14.98 -10.31 -15.01
N GLY A 452 15.72 -10.26 -16.12
CA GLY A 452 15.70 -9.14 -17.05
C GLY A 452 15.47 -9.62 -18.48
N TYR A 453 15.09 -8.70 -19.36
CA TYR A 453 14.77 -9.00 -20.76
C TYR A 453 15.94 -8.72 -21.70
N LYS A 454 16.96 -7.99 -21.22
CA LYS A 454 18.11 -7.56 -22.01
C LYS A 454 19.35 -7.46 -21.12
N GLN A 455 20.49 -7.86 -21.68
CA GLN A 455 21.80 -7.65 -21.09
C GLN A 455 22.64 -6.78 -22.03
N GLU A 456 23.28 -5.76 -21.48
CA GLU A 456 24.21 -4.89 -22.20
C GLU A 456 25.57 -4.84 -21.53
N ILE A 457 26.58 -4.40 -22.27
CA ILE A 457 27.92 -4.12 -21.74
C ILE A 457 28.08 -2.60 -21.67
N GLU A 458 28.36 -2.09 -20.48
CA GLU A 458 28.63 -0.69 -20.23
C GLU A 458 29.97 -0.54 -19.50
N ASN A 459 30.97 0.02 -20.20
CA ASN A 459 32.32 0.25 -19.67
C ASN A 459 32.46 1.67 -19.08
N SER A 460 31.52 2.08 -18.24
CA SER A 460 31.58 3.35 -17.52
C SER A 460 31.92 3.13 -16.03
N ASN A 461 32.54 4.13 -15.40
CA ASN A 461 32.81 4.14 -13.95
C ASN A 461 31.60 4.61 -13.12
N PHE A 462 30.40 4.58 -13.67
CA PHE A 462 29.19 4.91 -12.92
C PHE A 462 28.57 3.66 -12.30
N PHE A 463 28.13 3.80 -11.05
CA PHE A 463 27.27 2.84 -10.39
C PHE A 463 25.83 3.26 -10.63
N HIS A 464 25.02 2.26 -10.94
CA HIS A 464 23.57 2.36 -10.94
C HIS A 464 22.98 0.98 -10.68
N THR A 465 21.69 0.95 -10.38
CA THR A 465 20.94 -0.27 -10.10
C THR A 465 21.05 -1.27 -11.25
N TYR A 466 21.22 -2.56 -10.89
CA TYR A 466 21.37 -3.71 -11.80
C TYR A 466 22.56 -3.67 -12.78
N LYS A 467 23.54 -2.80 -12.52
CA LYS A 467 24.87 -2.91 -13.13
C LYS A 467 25.81 -3.68 -12.21
N PHE A 468 26.30 -4.80 -12.70
CA PHE A 468 27.28 -5.64 -12.01
C PHE A 468 28.54 -5.71 -12.86
N PHE A 469 29.64 -5.18 -12.35
CA PHE A 469 30.86 -4.91 -13.13
C PHE A 469 30.57 -4.03 -14.35
N ASN A 470 30.71 -4.57 -15.56
CA ASN A 470 30.41 -3.91 -16.82
C ASN A 470 29.15 -4.45 -17.49
N LYS A 471 28.38 -5.32 -16.82
CA LYS A 471 27.14 -5.86 -17.37
C LYS A 471 25.95 -5.14 -16.75
N VAL A 472 25.07 -4.64 -17.60
CA VAL A 472 23.80 -4.04 -17.22
C VAL A 472 22.69 -5.01 -17.55
N LEU A 473 21.81 -5.26 -16.58
CA LEU A 473 20.60 -6.06 -16.78
C LEU A 473 19.38 -5.12 -16.77
N SER A 474 18.67 -5.05 -17.89
CA SER A 474 17.38 -4.35 -17.97
C SER A 474 16.30 -5.26 -17.40
N VAL A 475 15.66 -4.80 -16.32
CA VAL A 475 14.78 -5.61 -15.48
C VAL A 475 13.33 -5.26 -15.75
N ASP A 476 12.57 -6.24 -16.24
CA ASP A 476 11.12 -6.11 -16.33
C ASP A 476 10.48 -6.51 -15.00
N ILE A 477 9.97 -5.52 -14.27
CA ILE A 477 9.31 -5.69 -12.98
C ILE A 477 7.98 -6.45 -13.07
N ASP A 478 7.36 -6.54 -14.25
CA ASP A 478 6.17 -7.37 -14.49
C ASP A 478 6.54 -8.84 -14.67
N LYS A 479 7.84 -9.14 -14.83
CA LYS A 479 8.38 -10.47 -15.12
C LYS A 479 7.66 -11.14 -16.29
N THR A 480 7.25 -10.34 -17.27
CA THR A 480 6.56 -10.81 -18.48
C THR A 480 7.48 -10.64 -19.66
N PHE A 481 7.57 -11.67 -20.49
CA PHE A 481 8.46 -11.72 -21.64
C PHE A 481 7.65 -12.11 -22.87
N GLY A 482 7.84 -11.43 -24.00
CA GLY A 482 7.33 -11.86 -25.30
C GLY A 482 8.11 -13.08 -25.82
N LEU A 483 7.59 -13.75 -26.84
CA LEU A 483 8.28 -14.89 -27.47
C LEU A 483 9.65 -14.48 -28.06
N SER A 484 9.79 -13.22 -28.48
CA SER A 484 11.05 -12.67 -29.00
C SER A 484 12.06 -12.28 -27.92
N ASP A 485 11.68 -12.19 -26.64
CA ASP A 485 12.55 -11.69 -25.56
C ASP A 485 13.31 -12.83 -24.90
N VAL A 486 14.63 -12.68 -24.71
CA VAL A 486 15.47 -13.70 -24.05
C VAL A 486 15.50 -13.37 -22.56
N PRO A 487 14.87 -14.17 -21.67
CA PRO A 487 14.98 -13.92 -20.25
C PRO A 487 16.42 -14.14 -19.79
N HIS A 488 16.97 -13.17 -19.06
CA HIS A 488 18.29 -13.22 -18.46
C HIS A 488 18.13 -13.31 -16.95
N LEU A 489 18.74 -14.32 -16.34
CA LEU A 489 18.69 -14.57 -14.91
C LEU A 489 19.96 -14.06 -14.23
N LEU A 490 19.82 -13.09 -13.33
CA LEU A 490 20.86 -12.73 -12.38
C LEU A 490 20.86 -13.72 -11.21
N VAL A 491 22.01 -14.35 -11.01
CA VAL A 491 22.31 -15.23 -9.88
C VAL A 491 23.39 -14.57 -9.03
N GLY A 492 23.03 -14.19 -7.80
CA GLY A 492 23.98 -13.76 -6.77
C GLY A 492 24.28 -14.89 -5.80
N VAL A 493 25.56 -15.19 -5.58
CA VAL A 493 26.02 -16.18 -4.60
C VAL A 493 27.04 -15.50 -3.68
N TYR A 494 26.78 -15.52 -2.38
CA TYR A 494 27.53 -14.72 -1.41
C TYR A 494 28.11 -15.57 -0.29
N ASP A 495 29.14 -15.04 0.37
CA ASP A 495 29.87 -15.70 1.46
C ASP A 495 30.40 -17.11 1.08
N LEU A 496 30.82 -17.27 -0.18
CA LEU A 496 31.39 -18.52 -0.68
C LEU A 496 32.69 -18.88 0.01
N THR A 497 32.78 -20.14 0.45
CA THR A 497 34.05 -20.74 0.85
C THR A 497 34.80 -21.27 -0.37
N ARG A 498 36.12 -21.40 -0.26
CA ARG A 498 36.96 -21.95 -1.34
C ARG A 498 36.50 -23.34 -1.74
N GLU A 499 36.16 -24.18 -0.77
CA GLU A 499 35.70 -25.55 -0.99
C GLU A 499 34.37 -25.61 -1.78
N VAL A 500 33.39 -24.76 -1.42
CA VAL A 500 32.10 -24.70 -2.12
C VAL A 500 32.28 -24.12 -3.52
N TRP A 501 33.17 -23.15 -3.73
CA TRP A 501 33.47 -22.67 -5.08
C TRP A 501 34.13 -23.74 -5.95
N GLU A 502 35.09 -24.51 -5.42
CA GLU A 502 35.83 -25.53 -6.22
C GLU A 502 34.96 -26.69 -6.68
N LYS A 503 33.99 -27.12 -5.87
CA LYS A 503 33.24 -28.38 -6.08
C LYS A 503 31.73 -28.26 -5.94
N GLY A 504 31.21 -27.06 -5.64
CA GLY A 504 29.78 -26.78 -5.56
C GLY A 504 29.18 -26.34 -6.89
N GLU A 505 27.86 -26.35 -6.95
CA GLU A 505 27.09 -26.01 -8.15
C GLU A 505 25.85 -25.19 -7.79
N VAL A 506 25.38 -24.39 -8.74
CA VAL A 506 24.04 -23.78 -8.72
C VAL A 506 23.15 -24.57 -9.68
N GLU A 507 22.04 -25.07 -9.15
CA GLU A 507 21.00 -25.74 -9.92
C GLU A 507 19.85 -24.77 -10.18
N ILE A 508 19.44 -24.68 -11.44
CA ILE A 508 18.38 -23.82 -11.96
C ILE A 508 17.29 -24.72 -12.51
N GLU A 509 16.19 -24.85 -11.78
CA GLU A 509 15.02 -25.61 -12.22
C GLU A 509 13.93 -24.65 -12.73
N LEU A 510 13.49 -24.86 -13.96
CA LEU A 510 12.34 -24.20 -14.57
C LEU A 510 11.19 -25.19 -14.66
N ARG A 511 10.01 -24.81 -14.20
CA ARG A 511 8.79 -25.63 -14.26
C ARG A 511 7.63 -24.83 -14.84
N GLY A 512 7.05 -25.30 -15.94
CA GLY A 512 5.81 -24.75 -16.50
C GLY A 512 4.62 -25.15 -15.63
N LEU A 513 3.69 -24.23 -15.40
CA LEU A 513 2.52 -24.43 -14.55
C LEU A 513 1.30 -24.92 -15.35
N ASN A 514 1.36 -24.95 -16.68
CA ASN A 514 0.28 -25.49 -17.49
C ASN A 514 0.12 -27.00 -17.31
N GLU A 515 -1.01 -27.42 -16.76
CA GLU A 515 -1.31 -28.84 -16.52
C GLU A 515 -1.41 -29.67 -17.81
N ARG A 516 -1.77 -29.04 -18.94
CA ARG A 516 -1.88 -29.71 -20.25
C ARG A 516 -0.51 -30.00 -20.86
N PHE A 517 0.47 -29.13 -20.61
CA PHE A 517 1.81 -29.23 -21.16
C PHE A 517 2.83 -29.18 -20.03
N LYS A 518 3.07 -30.33 -19.40
CA LYS A 518 4.07 -30.42 -18.33
C LYS A 518 5.46 -30.14 -18.89
N PHE A 519 6.03 -29.01 -18.49
CA PHE A 519 7.41 -28.65 -18.79
C PHE A 519 8.23 -28.63 -17.51
N SER A 520 9.41 -29.26 -17.52
CA SER A 520 10.42 -29.08 -16.50
C SER A 520 11.81 -29.22 -17.11
N ARG A 521 12.70 -28.29 -16.80
CA ARG A 521 14.09 -28.29 -17.23
C ARG A 521 14.97 -27.92 -16.06
N THR A 522 16.04 -28.67 -15.85
CA THR A 522 17.04 -28.37 -14.82
C THR A 522 18.39 -28.19 -15.48
N VAL A 523 19.03 -27.05 -15.20
CA VAL A 523 20.39 -26.72 -15.65
C VAL A 523 21.28 -26.63 -14.41
N ARG A 524 22.52 -27.12 -14.50
CA ARG A 524 23.50 -27.04 -13.42
C ARG A 524 24.70 -26.25 -13.90
N GLN A 525 25.14 -25.32 -13.07
CA GLN A 525 26.25 -24.43 -13.34
C GLN A 525 27.32 -24.64 -12.26
N SER A 526 28.52 -25.08 -12.65
CA SER A 526 29.63 -25.22 -11.72
C SER A 526 30.13 -23.83 -11.31
N LEU A 527 30.43 -23.64 -10.02
CA LEU A 527 30.88 -22.34 -9.51
C LEU A 527 32.32 -22.01 -9.93
N ASN A 528 33.16 -23.04 -10.12
CA ASN A 528 34.57 -22.92 -10.50
C ASN A 528 34.81 -22.52 -11.97
N GLU A 529 33.76 -22.45 -12.78
CA GLU A 529 33.84 -21.92 -14.16
C GLU A 529 34.07 -20.41 -14.18
N GLN A 530 33.86 -19.73 -13.05
CA GLN A 530 34.16 -18.32 -12.86
C GLN A 530 35.35 -18.15 -11.89
N PRO A 531 36.13 -17.05 -12.00
CA PRO A 531 37.17 -16.76 -11.03
C PRO A 531 36.63 -16.74 -9.60
N PHE A 532 37.43 -17.25 -8.65
CA PHE A 532 37.04 -17.26 -7.26
C PHE A 532 36.82 -15.84 -6.73
N ALA A 533 35.61 -15.58 -6.26
CA ALA A 533 35.28 -14.47 -5.39
C ALA A 533 34.37 -14.99 -4.25
N LYS A 534 34.46 -14.36 -3.08
CA LYS A 534 33.54 -14.68 -1.97
C LYS A 534 32.10 -14.33 -2.33
N ASP A 535 31.94 -13.27 -3.10
CA ASP A 535 30.66 -12.74 -3.55
C ASP A 535 30.69 -12.67 -5.08
N MET A 536 29.75 -13.37 -5.72
CA MET A 536 29.73 -13.60 -7.16
C MET A 536 28.37 -13.24 -7.75
N HIS A 537 28.40 -12.66 -8.95
CA HIS A 537 27.22 -12.42 -9.77
C HIS A 537 27.39 -13.07 -11.14
N MET A 538 26.38 -13.79 -11.59
CA MET A 538 26.32 -14.37 -12.93
C MET A 538 25.02 -13.93 -13.60
N ILE A 539 25.09 -13.50 -14.85
CA ILE A 539 23.91 -13.24 -15.68
C ILE A 539 23.85 -14.35 -16.72
N LEU A 540 22.79 -15.16 -16.66
CA LEU A 540 22.60 -16.37 -17.46
C LEU A 540 21.41 -16.19 -18.39
N ALA A 541 21.62 -16.25 -19.70
CA ALA A 541 20.53 -16.26 -20.66
C ALA A 541 19.79 -17.61 -20.60
N LEU A 542 18.48 -17.57 -20.42
CA LEU A 542 17.64 -18.77 -20.43
C LEU A 542 17.40 -19.22 -21.87
N ASP A 543 17.68 -20.49 -22.14
CA ASP A 543 17.49 -21.08 -23.46
C ASP A 543 16.00 -21.16 -23.82
N LYS A 544 15.64 -20.53 -24.94
CA LYS A 544 14.28 -20.42 -25.42
C LYS A 544 13.75 -21.63 -26.16
N LYS A 545 14.62 -22.54 -26.63
CA LYS A 545 14.22 -23.54 -27.64
C LYS A 545 13.01 -24.39 -27.24
N ASP A 546 12.73 -24.47 -25.94
CA ASP A 546 11.60 -25.22 -25.38
C ASP A 546 10.63 -24.38 -24.52
N LEU A 547 10.90 -23.08 -24.36
CA LEU A 547 10.07 -22.17 -23.59
C LEU A 547 8.90 -21.68 -24.47
N ARG A 548 7.68 -22.03 -24.07
CA ARG A 548 6.43 -21.69 -24.75
C ARG A 548 5.69 -20.62 -23.95
N SER A 549 4.58 -20.13 -24.48
CA SER A 549 3.69 -19.30 -23.67
C SER A 549 3.12 -20.12 -22.51
N ASP A 550 3.53 -19.76 -21.30
CA ASP A 550 3.13 -20.36 -20.04
C ASP A 550 3.56 -19.46 -18.87
N TYR A 551 3.05 -19.77 -17.68
CA TYR A 551 3.58 -19.32 -16.41
C TYR A 551 4.65 -20.29 -15.92
N TYR A 552 5.80 -19.76 -15.53
CA TYR A 552 6.95 -20.55 -15.11
C TYR A 552 7.29 -20.26 -13.64
N GLU A 553 7.58 -21.32 -12.89
CA GLU A 553 8.27 -21.25 -11.61
C GLU A 553 9.76 -21.55 -11.84
N LEU A 554 10.63 -20.67 -11.33
CA LEU A 554 12.07 -20.82 -11.33
C LEU A 554 12.56 -21.07 -9.91
N THR A 555 13.22 -22.20 -9.68
CA THR A 555 13.88 -22.53 -8.42
C THR A 555 15.38 -22.55 -8.58
N LEU A 556 16.08 -21.71 -7.82
CA LEU A 556 17.52 -21.76 -7.62
C LEU A 556 17.87 -22.60 -6.40
N ARG A 557 18.92 -23.42 -6.51
CA ARG A 557 19.48 -24.19 -5.40
C ARG A 557 21.01 -24.10 -5.42
N LEU A 558 21.59 -23.72 -4.30
CA LEU A 558 23.04 -23.77 -4.10
C LEU A 558 23.39 -25.10 -3.44
N ARG A 559 24.30 -25.85 -4.04
CA ARG A 559 24.72 -27.16 -3.54
C ARG A 559 26.19 -27.16 -3.13
N ALA A 560 26.45 -27.79 -2.00
CA ALA A 560 27.79 -28.08 -1.50
C ALA A 560 28.44 -29.22 -2.31
N PRO A 561 29.74 -29.47 -2.12
CA PRO A 561 30.39 -30.68 -2.62
C PRO A 561 29.62 -31.92 -2.15
N GLY A 562 29.35 -32.86 -3.06
CA GLY A 562 28.55 -34.06 -2.77
C GLY A 562 27.02 -33.86 -2.83
N GLY A 563 26.54 -32.67 -3.21
CA GLY A 563 25.14 -32.42 -3.57
C GLY A 563 24.22 -31.97 -2.44
N ALA A 564 24.74 -31.76 -1.22
CA ALA A 564 23.97 -31.25 -0.09
C ALA A 564 23.42 -29.85 -0.39
N LEU A 565 22.15 -29.60 -0.09
CA LEU A 565 21.51 -28.30 -0.31
C LEU A 565 21.96 -27.28 0.76
N LEU A 566 22.56 -26.17 0.33
CA LEU A 566 22.99 -25.07 1.20
C LEU A 566 21.92 -23.99 1.32
N ASP A 567 21.32 -23.60 0.20
CA ASP A 567 20.26 -22.60 0.14
C ASP A 567 19.37 -22.82 -1.09
N SER A 568 18.13 -22.31 -1.05
CA SER A 568 17.21 -22.33 -2.19
C SER A 568 16.33 -21.09 -2.23
N LYS A 569 16.17 -20.54 -3.44
CA LYS A 569 15.33 -19.38 -3.73
C LYS A 569 14.38 -19.69 -4.87
N LYS A 570 13.25 -19.00 -4.89
CA LYS A 570 12.24 -19.15 -5.95
C LYS A 570 11.80 -17.80 -6.48
N THR A 571 11.46 -17.78 -7.75
CA THR A 571 10.72 -16.69 -8.40
C THR A 571 9.84 -17.30 -9.48
N ASP A 572 9.03 -16.45 -10.10
CA ASP A 572 8.07 -16.78 -11.13
C ASP A 572 8.22 -15.78 -12.27
N PHE A 573 7.78 -16.17 -13.47
CA PHE A 573 7.68 -15.27 -14.61
C PHE A 573 6.70 -15.81 -15.66
N THR A 574 6.29 -14.95 -16.58
CA THR A 574 5.35 -15.28 -17.64
C THR A 574 5.98 -15.14 -19.01
N ILE A 575 5.75 -16.11 -19.89
CA ILE A 575 5.98 -15.95 -21.32
C ILE A 575 4.64 -15.70 -22.00
N SER A 576 4.46 -14.50 -22.51
CA SER A 576 3.28 -14.05 -23.23
C SER A 576 3.18 -14.74 -24.60
N PRO A 577 1.96 -14.98 -25.13
CA PRO A 577 1.79 -15.43 -26.51
C PRO A 577 2.13 -14.34 -27.54
N ILE A 578 2.28 -13.08 -27.11
CA ILE A 578 2.65 -11.95 -27.97
C ILE A 578 4.13 -12.07 -28.37
N GLN A 579 4.44 -11.81 -29.64
CA GLN A 579 5.81 -11.90 -30.15
C GLN A 579 6.75 -10.92 -29.44
N LYS A 580 6.44 -9.62 -29.54
CA LYS A 580 7.22 -8.55 -28.92
C LYS A 580 6.31 -7.71 -28.04
N ILE A 581 6.65 -7.61 -26.77
CA ILE A 581 5.95 -6.72 -25.83
C ILE A 581 6.71 -5.40 -25.73
N ALA A 582 6.00 -4.33 -25.38
CA ALA A 582 6.63 -3.07 -25.04
C ALA A 582 7.17 -3.17 -23.61
N HIS A 583 8.48 -2.93 -23.46
CA HIS A 583 9.08 -2.79 -22.14
C HIS A 583 9.10 -1.31 -21.73
N PRO A 584 8.99 -1.01 -20.42
CA PRO A 584 9.05 0.36 -19.91
C PRO A 584 10.36 1.07 -20.26
N ILE A 585 10.31 2.40 -20.25
CA ILE A 585 11.53 3.22 -20.24
C ILE A 585 12.14 3.10 -18.84
N GLU A 586 13.38 2.63 -18.76
CA GLU A 586 14.11 2.54 -17.50
C GLU A 586 14.84 3.86 -17.20
N THR A 587 14.78 4.31 -15.95
CA THR A 587 15.60 5.42 -15.46
C THR A 587 16.28 5.07 -14.14
N TYR A 588 17.43 5.68 -13.92
CA TYR A 588 18.19 5.58 -12.69
C TYR A 588 19.12 6.78 -12.57
N LYS A 589 19.46 7.15 -11.35
CA LYS A 589 20.55 8.11 -11.11
C LYS A 589 21.86 7.36 -11.05
N GLN A 590 22.83 7.87 -11.80
CA GLN A 590 24.19 7.36 -11.82
C GLN A 590 25.03 8.07 -10.74
N VAL A 591 25.88 7.31 -10.06
CA VAL A 591 26.85 7.85 -9.09
C VAL A 591 28.24 7.47 -9.54
N MET A 592 29.14 8.45 -9.59
CA MET A 592 30.54 8.19 -9.94
C MET A 592 31.21 7.37 -8.84
N VAL A 593 31.82 6.24 -9.23
CA VAL A 593 32.23 5.18 -8.31
C VAL A 593 33.61 5.37 -7.72
N ASP A 594 34.43 6.21 -8.34
CA ASP A 594 35.84 6.34 -7.99
C ASP A 594 36.05 6.72 -6.50
N ASN A 595 34.99 7.15 -5.82
CA ASN A 595 34.98 7.40 -4.39
C ASN A 595 33.65 6.97 -3.71
N PRO A 596 33.61 5.82 -2.98
CA PRO A 596 32.38 5.28 -2.38
C PRO A 596 31.95 5.98 -1.07
N TYR A 597 32.48 7.17 -0.76
CA TYR A 597 32.22 7.88 0.50
C TYR A 597 30.73 8.00 0.86
N PHE A 598 29.86 8.24 -0.12
CA PHE A 598 28.42 8.31 0.09
C PHE A 598 27.84 7.01 0.64
N PHE A 599 28.40 5.85 0.28
CA PHE A 599 27.94 4.58 0.80
C PHE A 599 28.31 4.42 2.28
N ASN A 600 29.54 4.79 2.63
CA ASN A 600 29.99 4.80 4.02
C ASN A 600 29.17 5.79 4.86
N TYR A 601 28.87 6.98 4.32
CA TYR A 601 28.02 7.96 4.98
C TYR A 601 26.60 7.42 5.26
N ALA A 602 25.96 6.83 4.25
CA ALA A 602 24.63 6.23 4.39
C ALA A 602 24.61 5.08 5.41
N GLN A 603 25.65 4.25 5.47
CA GLN A 603 25.78 3.20 6.49
C GLN A 603 26.01 3.80 7.89
N GLY A 604 26.77 4.90 8.00
CA GLY A 604 26.95 5.65 9.24
C GLY A 604 25.62 6.16 9.81
N GLN A 605 24.77 6.75 8.96
CA GLN A 605 23.42 7.19 9.33
C GLN A 605 22.55 6.02 9.82
N GLN A 606 22.62 4.88 9.14
CA GLN A 606 21.88 3.67 9.57
C GLN A 606 22.36 3.13 10.91
N PHE A 607 23.67 3.06 11.13
CA PHE A 607 24.23 2.64 12.42
C PHE A 607 23.84 3.59 13.54
N GLU A 608 23.84 4.91 13.29
CA GLU A 608 23.34 5.90 14.24
C GLU A 608 21.85 5.68 14.53
N GLY A 609 21.05 5.46 13.49
CA GLY A 609 19.61 5.22 13.60
C GLY A 609 19.22 3.98 14.41
N ILE A 610 20.06 2.92 14.40
CA ILE A 610 19.87 1.75 15.27
C ILE A 610 20.56 1.88 16.64
N GLY A 611 21.18 3.02 16.95
CA GLY A 611 21.85 3.31 18.21
C GLY A 611 23.27 2.73 18.34
N ASN A 612 23.85 2.17 17.28
CA ASN A 612 25.24 1.70 17.29
C ASN A 612 26.20 2.86 16.97
N LEU A 613 26.42 3.71 17.96
CA LEU A 613 27.16 4.96 17.80
C LEU A 613 28.65 4.74 17.49
N GLU A 614 29.25 3.66 17.97
CA GLU A 614 30.65 3.31 17.67
C GLU A 614 30.85 3.00 16.18
N LYS A 615 29.99 2.16 15.61
CA LYS A 615 30.03 1.91 14.16
C LYS A 615 29.65 3.14 13.36
N ALA A 616 28.67 3.92 13.80
CA ALA A 616 28.29 5.15 13.12
C ALA A 616 29.48 6.11 12.97
N GLU A 617 30.23 6.32 14.05
CA GLU A 617 31.44 7.15 14.04
C GLU A 617 32.51 6.60 13.10
N LEU A 618 32.77 5.30 13.13
CA LEU A 618 33.71 4.63 12.23
C LEU A 618 33.35 4.88 10.75
N TYR A 619 32.07 4.72 10.40
CA TYR A 619 31.61 4.86 9.02
C TYR A 619 31.56 6.32 8.56
N PHE A 620 31.22 7.27 9.43
CA PHE A 620 31.37 8.69 9.12
C PHE A 620 32.84 9.07 8.91
N ALA A 621 33.75 8.60 9.76
CA ALA A 621 35.18 8.82 9.58
C ALA A 621 35.70 8.25 8.25
N LYS A 622 35.27 7.04 7.87
CA LYS A 622 35.58 6.46 6.55
C LYS A 622 35.07 7.31 5.40
N SER A 623 33.84 7.84 5.49
CA SER A 623 33.28 8.68 4.42
C SER A 623 34.13 9.93 4.15
N VAL A 624 34.62 10.57 5.22
CA VAL A 624 35.47 11.76 5.14
C VAL A 624 36.90 11.39 4.71
N GLN A 625 37.41 10.24 5.14
CA GLN A 625 38.71 9.73 4.70
C GLN A 625 38.72 9.43 3.20
N ASP A 626 37.65 8.81 2.70
CA ASP A 626 37.50 8.49 1.28
C ASP A 626 37.37 9.79 0.47
N ASN A 627 36.57 10.76 0.94
CA ASN A 627 36.45 12.10 0.32
C ASN A 627 36.63 13.26 1.33
N PRO A 628 37.84 13.85 1.41
CA PRO A 628 38.11 14.99 2.29
C PRO A 628 37.37 16.30 1.93
N ASP A 629 36.68 16.36 0.78
CA ASP A 629 35.86 17.49 0.36
C ASP A 629 34.35 17.26 0.60
N PHE A 630 33.99 16.17 1.29
CA PHE A 630 32.60 15.89 1.67
C PHE A 630 32.24 16.51 3.02
N ALA A 631 31.74 17.75 2.97
CA ALA A 631 31.40 18.54 4.15
C ALA A 631 30.33 17.91 5.05
N GLU A 632 29.26 17.34 4.47
CA GLU A 632 28.19 16.68 5.21
C GLU A 632 28.72 15.51 6.08
N GLY A 633 29.76 14.82 5.62
CA GLY A 633 30.44 13.77 6.38
C GLY A 633 31.11 14.30 7.65
N TYR A 634 31.81 15.43 7.57
CA TYR A 634 32.41 16.09 8.73
C TYR A 634 31.35 16.55 9.74
N VAL A 635 30.25 17.16 9.25
CA VAL A 635 29.15 17.61 10.11
C VAL A 635 28.58 16.44 10.89
N ALA A 636 28.28 15.32 10.23
CA ALA A 636 27.76 14.12 10.90
C ALA A 636 28.77 13.53 11.90
N GLN A 637 30.03 13.39 11.49
CA GLN A 637 31.11 12.88 12.34
C GLN A 637 31.27 13.70 13.62
N PHE A 638 31.44 15.02 13.50
CA PHE A 638 31.72 15.89 14.64
C PHE A 638 30.50 16.08 15.54
N THR A 639 29.29 16.15 14.96
CA THR A 639 28.06 16.20 15.74
C THR A 639 27.89 14.94 16.60
N LEU A 640 28.17 13.77 16.03
CA LEU A 640 28.14 12.51 16.77
C LEU A 640 29.23 12.46 17.84
N ALA A 641 30.46 12.86 17.51
CA ALA A 641 31.58 12.89 18.45
C ALA A 641 31.31 13.83 19.65
N ASN A 642 30.69 14.99 19.43
CA ASN A 642 30.23 15.87 20.50
C ASN A 642 29.18 15.18 21.39
N ARG A 643 28.22 14.45 20.81
CA ARG A 643 27.23 13.67 21.58
C ARG A 643 27.89 12.58 22.42
N LEU A 644 28.96 11.98 21.90
CA LEU A 644 29.82 11.01 22.58
C LEU A 644 30.82 11.65 23.56
N LYS A 645 30.76 12.96 23.78
CA LYS A 645 31.62 13.75 24.68
C LYS A 645 33.11 13.72 24.30
N LYS A 646 33.44 13.48 23.03
CA LYS A 646 34.81 13.51 22.51
C LYS A 646 35.24 14.92 22.10
N PHE A 647 34.97 15.89 22.96
CA PHE A 647 35.08 17.32 22.65
C PHE A 647 36.50 17.73 22.23
N SER A 648 37.53 17.24 22.94
CA SER A 648 38.93 17.53 22.60
C SER A 648 39.32 17.00 21.22
N GLN A 649 38.78 15.85 20.81
CA GLN A 649 39.02 15.28 19.49
C GLN A 649 38.36 16.14 18.41
N VAL A 650 37.12 16.58 18.64
CA VAL A 650 36.41 17.50 17.73
C VAL A 650 37.21 18.78 17.53
N LEU A 651 37.63 19.45 18.61
CA LEU A 651 38.38 20.71 18.50
C LEU A 651 39.73 20.59 17.78
N ALA A 652 40.35 19.41 17.81
CA ALA A 652 41.62 19.18 17.10
C ALA A 652 41.46 19.19 15.58
N VAL A 653 40.27 18.87 15.04
CA VAL A 653 40.05 18.69 13.60
C VAL A 653 38.86 19.47 13.04
N VAL A 654 38.09 20.19 13.86
CA VAL A 654 36.89 20.94 13.42
C VAL A 654 37.21 22.01 12.37
N GLU A 655 38.45 22.51 12.34
CA GLU A 655 38.90 23.47 11.32
C GLU A 655 38.82 22.92 9.89
N ASN A 656 38.80 21.59 9.71
CA ASN A 656 38.58 20.97 8.41
C ASN A 656 37.18 21.26 7.82
N LEU A 657 36.21 21.66 8.66
CA LEU A 657 34.88 22.08 8.23
C LEU A 657 34.83 23.58 7.85
N ASN A 658 35.78 24.38 8.34
CA ASN A 658 35.80 25.84 8.12
C ASN A 658 36.01 26.22 6.65
N LYS A 659 36.60 25.34 5.84
CA LYS A 659 36.81 25.56 4.40
C LYS A 659 35.51 25.52 3.57
N PHE A 660 34.37 25.14 4.15
CA PHE A 660 33.10 25.01 3.44
C PHE A 660 32.12 26.10 3.87
N ASP A 661 32.04 27.19 3.10
CA ASP A 661 31.19 28.36 3.42
C ASP A 661 29.72 27.99 3.69
N LYS A 662 29.17 27.01 2.96
CA LYS A 662 27.80 26.50 3.14
C LYS A 662 27.54 25.97 4.57
N PHE A 663 28.57 25.51 5.27
CA PHE A 663 28.51 24.90 6.60
C PHE A 663 29.09 25.80 7.70
N ALA A 664 29.21 27.10 7.47
CA ALA A 664 29.70 28.05 8.47
C ALA A 664 28.85 28.03 9.76
N PHE A 665 27.54 27.88 9.64
CA PHE A 665 26.65 27.71 10.80
C PHE A 665 27.00 26.45 11.60
N ASP A 666 27.09 25.30 10.94
CA ASP A 666 27.40 24.02 11.57
C ASP A 666 28.78 24.02 12.21
N TYR A 667 29.78 24.62 11.56
CA TYR A 667 31.13 24.80 12.10
C TYR A 667 31.10 25.52 13.46
N HIS A 668 30.45 26.68 13.53
CA HIS A 668 30.37 27.47 14.76
C HIS A 668 29.56 26.76 15.86
N LEU A 669 28.44 26.12 15.50
CA LEU A 669 27.65 25.32 16.45
C LEU A 669 28.43 24.12 17.00
N ILE A 670 29.11 23.36 16.14
CA ILE A 670 29.88 22.17 16.53
C ILE A 670 31.06 22.57 17.42
N LYS A 671 31.81 23.61 17.02
CA LYS A 671 32.96 24.13 17.79
C LYS A 671 32.51 24.72 19.13
N GLY A 672 31.47 25.54 19.14
CA GLY A 672 30.86 26.10 20.34
C GLY A 672 30.36 25.03 21.30
N SER A 673 29.67 24.00 20.78
CA SER A 673 29.21 22.85 21.58
C SER A 673 30.37 22.06 22.19
N ALA A 674 31.49 21.89 21.46
CA ALA A 674 32.66 21.21 21.97
C ALA A 674 33.37 22.01 23.07
N LEU A 675 33.51 23.32 22.89
CA LEU A 675 34.07 24.24 23.89
C LEU A 675 33.20 24.26 25.16
N PHE A 676 31.88 24.32 25.00
CA PHE A 676 30.94 24.26 26.12
C PHE A 676 31.09 22.95 26.90
N GLY A 677 31.20 21.82 26.19
CA GLY A 677 31.41 20.50 26.81
C GLY A 677 32.74 20.33 27.55
N LEU A 678 33.72 21.20 27.30
CA LEU A 678 35.00 21.30 28.02
C LEU A 678 34.99 22.38 29.11
N ASP A 679 33.81 22.89 29.47
CA ASP A 679 33.61 23.98 30.43
C ASP A 679 34.33 25.29 30.05
N ARG A 680 34.62 25.50 28.76
CA ARG A 680 35.21 26.74 28.22
C ARG A 680 34.10 27.69 27.75
N PHE A 681 33.34 28.23 28.70
CA PHE A 681 32.08 28.93 28.43
C PHE A 681 32.23 30.25 27.65
N GLU A 682 33.27 31.06 27.92
CA GLU A 682 33.54 32.30 27.17
C GLU A 682 33.84 32.02 25.68
N PRO A 683 34.85 31.19 25.33
CA PRO A 683 35.07 30.80 23.93
C PRO A 683 33.87 30.10 23.28
N ALA A 684 33.13 29.30 24.05
CA ALA A 684 31.92 28.65 23.54
C ALA A 684 30.87 29.70 23.13
N LEU A 685 30.63 30.67 24.00
CA LEU A 685 29.68 31.76 23.76
C LEU A 685 30.06 32.56 22.51
N ASP A 686 31.33 32.91 22.33
CA ASP A 686 31.82 33.63 21.14
C ASP A 686 31.49 32.89 19.84
N GLU A 687 31.73 31.58 19.79
CA GLU A 687 31.41 30.76 18.62
C GLU A 687 29.90 30.60 18.43
N LEU A 688 29.14 30.39 19.50
CA LEU A 688 27.68 30.25 19.44
C LEU A 688 26.99 31.54 18.99
N LEU A 689 27.49 32.71 19.38
CA LEU A 689 26.99 34.00 18.90
C LEU A 689 27.25 34.19 17.40
N LYS A 690 28.39 33.70 16.88
CA LYS A 690 28.65 33.66 15.42
C LYS A 690 27.65 32.74 14.71
N ALA A 691 27.36 31.56 15.25
CA ALA A 691 26.32 30.68 14.70
C ALA A 691 24.94 31.38 14.70
N ASN A 692 24.56 32.01 15.82
CA ASN A 692 23.30 32.73 15.97
C ASN A 692 23.16 33.94 15.03
N LYS A 693 24.28 34.56 14.65
CA LYS A 693 24.31 35.64 13.65
C LYS A 693 23.97 35.14 12.24
N ILE A 694 24.35 33.89 11.92
CA ILE A 694 24.03 33.26 10.62
C ILE A 694 22.57 32.79 10.61
N TYR A 695 22.15 32.10 11.68
CA TYR A 695 20.77 31.65 11.83
C TYR A 695 20.34 31.75 13.30
N ASN A 696 19.43 32.67 13.57
CA ASN A 696 19.05 33.09 14.93
C ASN A 696 17.88 32.29 15.54
N SER A 697 17.37 31.29 14.82
CA SER A 697 16.17 30.54 15.18
C SER A 697 16.46 29.05 15.42
N ASP A 698 17.70 28.70 15.77
CA ASP A 698 18.07 27.34 16.18
C ASP A 698 18.01 27.17 17.71
N ILE A 699 17.12 26.28 18.15
CA ILE A 699 16.89 25.98 19.59
C ILE A 699 18.17 25.49 20.28
N ARG A 700 19.03 24.72 19.59
CA ARG A 700 20.26 24.16 20.19
C ARG A 700 21.26 25.28 20.46
N VAL A 701 21.43 26.19 19.50
CA VAL A 701 22.29 27.37 19.65
C VAL A 701 21.78 28.26 20.78
N LEU A 702 20.49 28.63 20.78
CA LEU A 702 19.91 29.49 21.81
C LEU A 702 20.02 28.88 23.22
N ASN A 703 19.78 27.58 23.35
CA ASN A 703 19.96 26.87 24.61
C ASN A 703 21.42 26.89 25.07
N LEU A 704 22.37 26.60 24.18
CA LEU A 704 23.80 26.62 24.52
C LEU A 704 24.28 28.05 24.86
N ILE A 705 23.78 29.09 24.21
CA ILE A 705 24.03 30.49 24.57
C ILE A 705 23.50 30.77 25.98
N GLY A 706 22.24 30.43 26.26
CA GLY A 706 21.63 30.64 27.56
C GLY A 706 22.35 29.88 28.68
N PHE A 707 22.74 28.63 28.44
CA PHE A 707 23.55 27.86 29.39
C PHE A 707 24.94 28.46 29.57
N SER A 708 25.57 28.97 28.51
CA SER A 708 26.90 29.61 28.60
C SER A 708 26.83 30.88 29.46
N PHE A 709 25.88 31.78 29.21
CA PHE A 709 25.66 32.97 30.05
C PHE A 709 25.34 32.61 31.50
N PHE A 710 24.50 31.60 31.72
CA PHE A 710 24.18 31.12 33.07
C PHE A 710 25.43 30.64 33.82
N LYS A 711 26.32 29.90 33.14
CA LYS A 711 27.59 29.44 33.72
C LYS A 711 28.58 30.57 33.96
N LEU A 712 28.53 31.63 33.16
CA LEU A 712 29.29 32.88 33.34
C LEU A 712 28.64 33.86 34.32
N ASN A 713 27.54 33.47 34.96
CA ASN A 713 26.78 34.25 35.93
C ASN A 713 26.12 35.53 35.37
N ASP A 714 25.92 35.60 34.05
CA ASP A 714 25.11 36.63 33.41
C ASP A 714 23.65 36.16 33.31
N MET A 715 22.91 36.44 34.37
CA MET A 715 21.54 35.96 34.53
C MET A 715 20.54 36.65 33.59
N GLU A 716 20.83 37.88 33.16
CA GLU A 716 19.94 38.66 32.30
C GLU A 716 19.98 38.14 30.87
N GLU A 717 21.18 37.99 30.31
CA GLU A 717 21.35 37.47 28.95
C GLU A 717 21.00 35.98 28.86
N ALA A 718 21.25 35.20 29.93
CA ALA A 718 20.78 33.83 30.01
C ALA A 718 19.25 33.73 29.86
N LEU A 719 18.49 34.56 30.59
CA LEU A 719 17.04 34.60 30.49
C LEU A 719 16.56 34.97 29.10
N LYS A 720 17.15 36.00 28.47
CA LYS A 720 16.79 36.43 27.11
C LYS A 720 16.95 35.28 26.10
N ALA A 721 18.08 34.57 26.15
CA ALA A 721 18.35 33.45 25.26
C ALA A 721 17.38 32.27 25.48
N PHE A 722 17.08 31.94 26.74
CA PHE A 722 16.12 30.88 27.07
C PHE A 722 14.68 31.24 26.68
N GLU A 723 14.26 32.49 26.90
CA GLU A 723 12.93 32.97 26.48
C GLU A 723 12.79 32.93 24.96
N ALA A 724 13.82 33.35 24.21
CA ALA A 724 13.84 33.21 22.75
C ALA A 724 13.73 31.73 22.31
N SER A 725 14.44 30.82 22.98
CA SER A 725 14.33 29.38 22.74
C SER A 725 12.91 28.83 23.03
N LEU A 726 12.28 29.28 24.11
CA LEU A 726 10.92 28.87 24.50
C LEU A 726 9.83 29.38 23.56
N VAL A 727 10.04 30.54 22.92
CA VAL A 727 9.14 31.03 21.85
C VAL A 727 9.10 30.05 20.68
N LEU A 728 10.25 29.43 20.33
CA LEU A 728 10.33 28.44 19.25
C LEU A 728 9.81 27.06 19.68
N ASN A 729 10.07 26.66 20.93
CA ASN A 729 9.53 25.44 21.51
C ASN A 729 9.25 25.62 23.00
N GLY A 730 7.97 25.72 23.36
CA GLY A 730 7.54 25.95 24.75
C GLY A 730 7.68 24.76 25.69
N LYS A 731 8.11 23.58 25.24
CA LYS A 731 8.29 22.38 26.08
C LYS A 731 9.76 22.02 26.23
N GLN A 732 10.45 22.64 27.19
CA GLN A 732 11.87 22.42 27.44
C GLN A 732 12.17 22.31 28.94
N PRO A 733 11.95 21.14 29.58
CA PRO A 733 11.99 20.99 31.04
C PRO A 733 13.33 21.40 31.70
N GLN A 734 14.44 21.22 31.00
CA GLN A 734 15.75 21.64 31.50
C GLN A 734 15.88 23.17 31.51
N VAL A 735 15.41 23.83 30.45
CA VAL A 735 15.39 25.29 30.34
C VAL A 735 14.47 25.89 31.40
N ASP A 736 13.26 25.33 31.57
CA ASP A 736 12.30 25.78 32.59
C ASP A 736 12.89 25.72 34.01
N ARG A 737 13.61 24.64 34.33
CA ARG A 737 14.31 24.48 35.62
C ARG A 737 15.36 25.56 35.84
N ILE A 738 16.18 25.85 34.84
CA ILE A 738 17.22 26.89 34.95
C ILE A 738 16.59 28.28 35.05
N ILE A 739 15.56 28.59 34.27
CA ILE A 739 14.82 29.87 34.41
C ILE A 739 14.28 30.03 35.83
N ALA A 740 13.68 28.98 36.40
CA ALA A 740 13.17 29.01 37.78
C ALA A 740 14.30 29.26 38.79
N GLU A 741 15.45 28.61 38.60
CA GLU A 741 16.64 28.82 39.43
C GLU A 741 17.16 30.26 39.33
N ILE A 742 17.25 30.82 38.12
CA ILE A 742 17.65 32.22 37.90
C ILE A 742 16.68 33.16 38.63
N LYS A 743 15.37 32.96 38.47
CA LYS A 743 14.34 33.79 39.14
C LYS A 743 14.42 33.71 40.66
N ALA A 744 14.70 32.53 41.21
CA ALA A 744 14.89 32.34 42.65
C ALA A 744 16.11 33.12 43.18
N ARG A 745 17.26 33.02 42.49
CA ARG A 745 18.50 33.75 42.83
C ARG A 745 18.31 35.27 42.78
N THR A 746 17.64 35.77 41.74
CA THR A 746 17.35 37.20 41.58
C THR A 746 16.39 37.73 42.64
N SER A 747 15.45 36.90 43.11
CA SER A 747 14.51 37.26 44.19
C SER A 747 15.19 37.32 45.56
N GLN A 748 16.15 36.43 45.85
CA GLN A 748 16.92 36.45 47.10
C GLN A 748 17.87 37.67 47.20
N ASN A 749 18.52 38.06 46.09
CA ASN A 749 19.40 39.24 46.07
C ASN A 749 18.63 40.56 46.28
N LYS A 750 17.39 40.68 45.78
CA LYS A 750 16.53 41.85 46.04
C LYS A 750 16.02 41.90 47.50
N GLY A 751 15.90 40.75 48.17
CA GLY A 751 15.57 40.67 49.60
C GLY A 751 16.73 41.10 50.52
N GLY A 752 17.98 40.76 50.16
CA GLY A 752 19.17 41.10 50.93
C GLY A 752 19.54 42.60 50.90
N GLN A 753 19.28 43.31 49.79
CA GLN A 753 19.51 44.76 49.71
C GLN A 753 18.50 45.59 50.54
N LYS A 754 17.28 45.08 50.76
CA LYS A 754 16.32 45.73 51.69
C LYS A 754 16.69 45.54 53.18
N GLY A 755 17.56 44.60 53.51
CA GLY A 755 18.04 44.35 54.88
C GLY A 755 19.27 45.14 55.31
N LYS A 756 19.93 45.87 54.39
CA LYS A 756 21.12 46.71 54.67
C LYS A 756 20.84 48.22 54.68
N VAL A 757 19.59 48.63 54.55
CA VAL A 757 19.12 49.99 54.88
C VAL A 757 18.24 49.89 56.11
N LYS A 758 18.89 49.74 57.27
CA LYS A 758 18.32 50.04 58.58
C LYS A 758 19.38 50.77 59.39
#